data_AF-A0A944GII8-F1
#
_entry.id   AF-A0A944GII8-F1
#
_cell.length_a   1.000
_cell.length_b   1.000
_cell.length_c   1.000
_cell.angle_alpha   90.00
_cell.angle_beta   90.00
_cell.angle_gamma   90.00
#
_symmetry.space_group_name_H-M   'P 1'
#
loop_
_entity.id
_entity.type
_entity.pdbx_description
1 polymer ?
#
loop_
_entity_poly.entity_id
_entity_poly.type
_entity_poly.pdbx_seq_one_letter_code
_entity_poly.pdbx_strand_id
1 'polypeptide(L)'
;MKKQLLFLLFALLALCASAAPNDVFSVGDITYSVTLDSYSGKPGIVAVKSLSAQGKAKTSLKLDIPGVVSYNGYKYKVGVINYDAFKGQSNISVVQIRYNITRIAQSAFENCTSLTTVYMPSSLTNVGYRAFGGCTALRSVYYANATPSSTSVEPGSFPWNSGMTLYVSKAHPNSKENARKVTAFDYFSTIKKHEYACDFILGEHGYFCVTKAPLSDGSTRGEMSLVGVYADDNFNYAWSGAYNNGILDFDVVEIADSACLGNTNIKNVYLSSYSKLRRIGDSAFNGCSSIEWVQMATSSLQQIGKYAFKGCNLLTTIKLPENVYSCSAYFVDGCTKLGYISVDSKNTNYASYNGILYDKGLTILFRCPEGYTYKKVLDSNSLPPTLKKVGNYAFEYCKYVEEIYFPYGLTSFGIGTFRYCSGLTTLQLPSSHTGWGEGSFVGATALDVLYVNQEDAYGLEVSRRVNEFDDCKRGTLYVGGWISSFNWGPWAKWKNCKREAYDYLATNGLRYTIINGYAQTVDGEKFDGSAKLFYAPHNTGKSEIVIQDYITLPGGKKYAVTSVGTHVFGTGNTLSVKTNLTLGKHVRTIAEQAFLDQTNLVGLKLNPNLKVIGVNGFGNCRIATDVILPCGFTTLESHAFYNNSFKRILIPSSVTKMDSKCIAKNNYLQEIILNNAQFAYNYIDLENVPKSCKLYVPAGSEEAFKKNQYWGTLQVMEGAYDFTYQDADPYNTIYHMSVISHSPFTIDGVTYAGKARYVYHPANKERTNITQFTATFSETDYTHGANKKYMMTGFGDRALDMCTQIQNVETGKMKAFVHIGRRAFANTSIKNFEVPDTCVYLGDEAFVGCRQLSELVIWRNKNWTRKWGKQLYGQNAKDFYCYVPLREYNTYKEGVLDWEKLEGETIFPVDRLNAYIEKSSISDDRTISVDYPVDWKASGLKAYVVHQFDNSEQMAYTKQVASTPAGTGLLLKDFDNKLDIKLKRPSTTPSTPTNLLVGTPRERVDVYRQSVGYVFDSRKKFFYRPRISEYSEVYSAYLKLSSFQAGSVTHINIDLYSQITGDINGDGEVNVSDV
;
A
#
# COMPACT_ATOMS: atom_id res chain seq x y z
N MET A 1 102.54 10.72 -32.56
CA MET A 1 101.33 10.15 -31.93
C MET A 1 100.35 11.17 -31.35
N LYS A 2 100.73 12.17 -30.54
CA LYS A 2 99.76 13.08 -29.87
C LYS A 2 98.84 13.90 -30.81
N LYS A 3 99.33 14.39 -31.95
CA LYS A 3 98.48 15.13 -32.93
C LYS A 3 97.52 14.22 -33.71
N GLN A 4 97.93 12.99 -34.05
CA GLN A 4 97.07 12.02 -34.72
C GLN A 4 96.00 11.44 -33.78
N LEU A 5 96.31 11.22 -32.49
CA LEU A 5 95.29 10.83 -31.49
C LEU A 5 94.29 11.95 -31.21
N LEU A 6 94.72 13.21 -31.18
CA LEU A 6 93.82 14.36 -31.01
C LEU A 6 92.92 14.53 -32.24
N PHE A 7 93.46 14.34 -33.45
CA PHE A 7 92.66 14.32 -34.69
C PHE A 7 91.69 13.14 -34.73
N LEU A 8 92.10 11.95 -34.26
CA LEU A 8 91.20 10.80 -34.13
C LEU A 8 90.12 11.04 -33.08
N LEU A 9 90.43 11.71 -31.96
CA LEU A 9 89.47 12.06 -30.91
C LEU A 9 88.46 13.10 -31.39
N PHE A 10 88.90 14.14 -32.13
CA PHE A 10 87.99 15.11 -32.76
C PHE A 10 87.19 14.50 -33.92
N ALA A 11 87.76 13.57 -34.68
CA ALA A 11 87.03 12.82 -35.70
C ALA A 11 86.01 11.85 -35.09
N LEU A 12 86.31 11.19 -33.96
CA LEU A 12 85.36 10.38 -33.19
C LEU A 12 84.28 11.23 -32.53
N LEU A 13 84.62 12.40 -31.99
CA LEU A 13 83.64 13.35 -31.43
C LEU A 13 82.71 13.91 -32.51
N ALA A 14 83.21 14.14 -33.73
CA ALA A 14 82.40 14.57 -34.88
C ALA A 14 81.49 13.44 -35.42
N LEU A 15 81.92 12.18 -35.34
CA LEU A 15 81.10 11.00 -35.64
C LEU A 15 79.95 10.78 -34.63
N CYS A 16 80.06 11.38 -33.45
CA CYS A 16 79.06 11.30 -32.38
C CYS A 16 78.32 12.63 -32.14
N ALA A 17 78.41 13.60 -33.05
CA ALA A 17 77.66 14.86 -32.93
C ALA A 17 76.36 14.81 -33.73
N SER A 18 75.27 15.34 -33.18
CA SER A 18 74.03 15.53 -33.92
C SER A 18 74.25 16.51 -35.08
N ALA A 19 73.72 16.21 -36.25
CA ALA A 19 73.71 17.13 -37.39
C ALA A 19 73.03 18.46 -37.02
N ALA A 20 73.66 19.58 -37.41
CA ALA A 20 73.27 20.95 -37.11
C ALA A 20 72.19 21.45 -38.10
N PRO A 21 71.46 22.52 -37.78
CA PRO A 21 70.49 23.10 -38.72
C PRO A 21 71.15 23.44 -40.07
N ASN A 22 70.48 23.09 -41.16
CA ASN A 22 70.90 23.16 -42.58
C ASN A 22 71.82 22.04 -43.09
N ASP A 23 72.28 21.11 -42.23
CA ASP A 23 73.01 19.93 -42.70
C ASP A 23 72.13 19.06 -43.59
N VAL A 24 72.76 18.39 -44.57
CA VAL A 24 72.09 17.50 -45.52
C VAL A 24 72.71 16.11 -45.44
N PHE A 25 71.87 15.09 -45.31
CA PHE A 25 72.30 13.71 -45.29
C PHE A 25 71.30 12.80 -46.02
N SER A 26 71.74 11.62 -46.46
CA SER A 26 70.87 10.63 -47.11
C SER A 26 70.76 9.37 -46.26
N VAL A 27 69.54 8.83 -46.16
CA VAL A 27 69.27 7.53 -45.54
C VAL A 27 68.37 6.75 -46.51
N GLY A 28 68.88 5.61 -46.99
CA GLY A 28 68.20 4.81 -48.00
C GLY A 28 67.90 5.61 -49.27
N ASP A 29 66.64 5.59 -49.70
CA ASP A 29 66.19 6.22 -50.95
C ASP A 29 66.03 7.75 -50.87
N ILE A 30 66.17 8.36 -49.67
CA ILE A 30 65.77 9.75 -49.41
C ILE A 30 66.95 10.58 -48.91
N THR A 31 67.00 11.85 -49.34
CA THR A 31 67.88 12.90 -48.83
C THR A 31 67.08 13.86 -47.96
N TYR A 32 67.62 14.16 -46.77
CA TYR A 32 67.01 15.00 -45.75
C TYR A 32 67.84 16.27 -45.51
N SER A 33 67.18 17.35 -45.09
CA SER A 33 67.82 18.57 -44.58
C SER A 33 67.38 18.81 -43.13
N VAL A 34 68.33 19.01 -42.23
CA VAL A 34 68.07 19.29 -40.82
C VAL A 34 67.48 20.69 -40.67
N THR A 35 66.32 20.78 -40.01
CA THR A 35 65.67 22.07 -39.68
C THR A 35 65.85 22.42 -38.21
N LEU A 36 65.97 21.42 -37.34
CA LEU A 36 66.25 21.57 -35.91
C LEU A 36 67.19 20.43 -35.47
N ASP A 37 68.23 20.77 -34.72
CA ASP A 37 69.19 19.82 -34.16
C ASP A 37 68.56 18.89 -33.10
N SER A 38 69.25 17.79 -32.79
CA SER A 38 68.86 16.88 -31.72
C SER A 38 69.68 17.20 -30.47
N TYR A 39 69.03 17.59 -29.37
CA TYR A 39 69.68 17.86 -28.09
C TYR A 39 69.34 16.78 -27.05
N SER A 40 70.08 16.73 -25.94
CA SER A 40 70.05 15.66 -24.93
C SER A 40 68.63 15.18 -24.60
N GLY A 41 68.26 14.02 -25.16
CA GLY A 41 67.01 13.30 -24.88
C GLY A 41 65.83 13.57 -25.82
N LYS A 42 65.89 14.51 -26.78
CA LYS A 42 64.77 14.78 -27.71
C LYS A 42 65.19 14.69 -29.20
N PRO A 43 64.33 14.13 -30.07
CA PRO A 43 64.65 14.01 -31.49
C PRO A 43 64.66 15.39 -32.17
N GLY A 44 65.65 15.62 -33.04
CA GLY A 44 65.69 16.80 -33.91
C GLY A 44 64.59 16.75 -34.98
N ILE A 45 64.52 17.75 -35.86
CA ILE A 45 63.53 17.81 -36.95
C ILE A 45 64.27 17.91 -38.29
N VAL A 46 63.84 17.12 -39.26
CA VAL A 46 64.33 17.16 -40.64
C VAL A 46 63.19 17.33 -41.64
N ALA A 47 63.51 17.91 -42.79
CA ALA A 47 62.65 17.98 -43.96
C ALA A 47 63.19 17.06 -45.08
N VAL A 48 62.29 16.45 -45.85
CA VAL A 48 62.62 15.64 -47.02
C VAL A 48 62.97 16.58 -48.17
N LYS A 49 64.20 16.45 -48.68
CA LYS A 49 64.75 17.33 -49.71
C LYS A 49 64.63 16.74 -51.12
N SER A 50 64.96 15.47 -51.32
CA SER A 50 64.88 14.79 -52.63
C SER A 50 65.15 13.28 -52.56
N LEU A 51 65.07 12.56 -53.69
CA LEU A 51 65.65 11.20 -53.79
C LEU A 51 67.17 11.24 -53.62
N SER A 52 67.70 10.28 -52.87
CA SER A 52 69.14 9.97 -52.85
C SER A 52 69.59 9.39 -54.20
N ALA A 53 70.91 9.26 -54.39
CA ALA A 53 71.45 8.57 -55.56
C ALA A 53 70.91 7.13 -55.69
N GLN A 54 70.71 6.43 -54.57
CA GLN A 54 70.13 5.09 -54.52
C GLN A 54 68.68 5.07 -55.00
N GLY A 55 67.87 6.02 -54.53
CA GLY A 55 66.46 6.12 -54.94
C GLY A 55 66.31 6.41 -56.43
N LYS A 56 67.16 7.27 -56.99
CA LYS A 56 67.17 7.60 -58.43
C LYS A 56 67.57 6.44 -59.33
N ALA A 57 68.39 5.51 -58.84
CA ALA A 57 68.88 4.37 -59.62
C ALA A 57 67.81 3.26 -59.82
N LYS A 58 66.71 3.28 -59.06
CA LYS A 58 65.64 2.27 -59.16
C LYS A 58 64.73 2.56 -60.35
N THR A 59 64.40 1.53 -61.13
CA THR A 59 63.46 1.62 -62.28
C THR A 59 61.99 1.69 -61.85
N SER A 60 61.67 1.14 -60.68
CA SER A 60 60.38 1.29 -60.01
C SER A 60 60.58 1.36 -58.50
N LEU A 61 59.95 2.33 -57.84
CA LEU A 61 60.15 2.64 -56.43
C LEU A 61 58.81 2.76 -55.70
N LYS A 62 58.62 1.90 -54.68
CA LYS A 62 57.63 2.12 -53.61
C LYS A 62 58.32 2.95 -52.54
N LEU A 63 58.10 4.25 -52.56
CA LEU A 63 58.76 5.22 -51.69
C LEU A 63 58.08 5.23 -50.31
N ASP A 64 58.79 4.79 -49.28
CA ASP A 64 58.36 4.91 -47.87
C ASP A 64 59.07 6.11 -47.23
N ILE A 65 58.30 7.14 -46.86
CA ILE A 65 58.79 8.35 -46.19
C ILE A 65 58.53 8.17 -44.69
N PRO A 66 59.58 7.82 -43.91
CA PRO A 66 59.41 7.49 -42.50
C PRO A 66 59.09 8.74 -41.68
N GLY A 67 58.36 8.56 -40.58
CA GLY A 67 58.03 9.64 -39.64
C GLY A 67 59.18 10.01 -38.71
N VAL A 68 60.16 9.11 -38.57
CA VAL A 68 61.39 9.28 -37.82
C VAL A 68 62.52 8.63 -38.62
N VAL A 69 63.64 9.32 -38.79
CA VAL A 69 64.86 8.79 -39.40
C VAL A 69 66.00 8.81 -38.39
N SER A 70 66.88 7.82 -38.43
CA SER A 70 68.08 7.78 -37.58
C SER A 70 69.32 8.07 -38.42
N TYR A 71 70.18 8.96 -37.93
CA TYR A 71 71.44 9.34 -38.59
C TYR A 71 72.51 9.59 -37.52
N ASN A 72 73.70 8.99 -37.68
CA ASN A 72 74.82 9.06 -36.73
C ASN A 72 74.44 8.78 -35.26
N GLY A 73 73.53 7.83 -35.03
CA GLY A 73 73.06 7.47 -33.68
C GLY A 73 71.98 8.39 -33.09
N TYR A 74 71.61 9.49 -33.77
CA TYR A 74 70.55 10.40 -33.36
C TYR A 74 69.25 10.17 -34.14
N LYS A 75 68.10 10.38 -33.48
CA LYS A 75 66.76 10.27 -34.08
C LYS A 75 66.26 11.67 -34.48
N TYR A 76 65.67 11.77 -35.67
CA TYR A 76 65.07 12.99 -36.20
C TYR A 76 63.63 12.73 -36.61
N LYS A 77 62.68 13.55 -36.16
CA LYS A 77 61.31 13.56 -36.67
C LYS A 77 61.30 14.15 -38.08
N VAL A 78 60.63 13.50 -39.01
CA VAL A 78 60.47 13.99 -40.37
C VAL A 78 59.19 14.82 -40.42
N GLY A 79 59.32 16.14 -40.55
CA GLY A 79 58.19 17.06 -40.41
C GLY A 79 57.59 17.54 -41.73
N VAL A 80 58.43 17.78 -42.74
CA VAL A 80 58.02 18.44 -43.99
C VAL A 80 58.59 17.73 -45.20
N ILE A 81 57.81 17.64 -46.27
CA ILE A 81 58.31 17.32 -47.62
C ILE A 81 58.45 18.63 -48.38
N ASN A 82 59.69 18.98 -48.75
CA ASN A 82 60.00 20.29 -49.32
C ASN A 82 59.44 20.49 -50.74
N TYR A 83 59.45 21.75 -51.16
CA TYR A 83 59.10 22.17 -52.51
C TYR A 83 59.88 21.36 -53.56
N ASP A 84 59.17 20.89 -54.57
CA ASP A 84 59.71 20.13 -55.71
C ASP A 84 60.54 18.88 -55.35
N ALA A 85 60.48 18.36 -54.11
CA ALA A 85 61.39 17.32 -53.61
C ALA A 85 61.50 16.08 -54.50
N PHE A 86 60.37 15.64 -55.05
CA PHE A 86 60.24 14.50 -55.94
C PHE A 86 59.65 14.88 -57.30
N LYS A 87 59.76 16.14 -57.72
CA LYS A 87 59.23 16.58 -59.00
C LYS A 87 59.85 15.82 -60.17
N GLY A 88 58.99 15.36 -61.09
CA GLY A 88 59.35 14.64 -62.31
C GLY A 88 59.94 13.24 -62.09
N GLN A 89 59.88 12.68 -60.89
CA GLN A 89 60.43 11.34 -60.61
C GLN A 89 59.47 10.26 -61.15
N SER A 90 59.67 9.84 -62.39
CA SER A 90 58.84 8.86 -63.10
C SER A 90 59.04 7.41 -62.65
N ASN A 91 60.00 7.13 -61.77
CA ASN A 91 60.22 5.80 -61.20
C ASN A 91 59.35 5.53 -59.94
N ILE A 92 58.76 6.55 -59.32
CA ILE A 92 57.94 6.39 -58.10
C ILE A 92 56.55 5.84 -58.49
N SER A 93 56.19 4.67 -57.97
CA SER A 93 54.90 4.00 -58.23
C SER A 93 53.94 4.03 -57.05
N VAL A 94 54.46 4.02 -55.82
CA VAL A 94 53.67 4.13 -54.59
C VAL A 94 54.40 5.09 -53.65
N VAL A 95 53.66 5.96 -52.98
CA VAL A 95 54.19 6.80 -51.90
C VAL A 95 53.48 6.47 -50.60
N GLN A 96 54.24 6.09 -49.59
CA GLN A 96 53.75 5.88 -48.23
C GLN A 96 54.33 6.94 -47.31
N ILE A 97 53.48 7.83 -46.81
CA ILE A 97 53.87 8.92 -45.91
C ILE A 97 53.45 8.52 -44.50
N ARG A 98 54.39 8.48 -43.56
CA ARG A 98 54.15 8.03 -42.18
C ARG A 98 53.79 9.18 -41.23
N TYR A 99 53.22 8.84 -40.08
CA TYR A 99 52.87 9.80 -39.03
C TYR A 99 54.09 10.63 -38.55
N ASN A 100 53.89 11.93 -38.30
CA ASN A 100 54.83 13.04 -37.99
C ASN A 100 55.05 14.02 -39.13
N ILE A 101 54.85 13.62 -40.39
CA ILE A 101 54.87 14.56 -41.50
C ILE A 101 53.62 15.44 -41.38
N THR A 102 53.82 16.74 -41.23
CA THR A 102 52.75 17.73 -41.09
C THR A 102 52.49 18.48 -42.39
N ARG A 103 53.48 18.56 -43.29
CA ARG A 103 53.35 19.31 -44.54
C ARG A 103 53.92 18.60 -45.76
N ILE A 104 53.13 18.60 -46.84
CA ILE A 104 53.58 18.30 -48.20
C ILE A 104 53.58 19.63 -48.96
N ALA A 105 54.76 20.17 -49.27
CA ALA A 105 54.86 21.46 -49.92
C ALA A 105 54.36 21.45 -51.38
N GLN A 106 54.20 22.65 -51.93
CA GLN A 106 53.79 22.86 -53.32
C GLN A 106 54.68 22.09 -54.29
N SER A 107 54.06 21.45 -55.28
CA SER A 107 54.73 20.68 -56.34
C SER A 107 55.66 19.54 -55.87
N ALA A 108 55.60 19.11 -54.61
CA ALA A 108 56.51 18.11 -54.04
C ALA A 108 56.62 16.81 -54.85
N PHE A 109 55.52 16.33 -55.45
CA PHE A 109 55.46 15.14 -56.30
C PHE A 109 54.93 15.47 -57.71
N GLU A 110 55.02 16.73 -58.16
CA GLU A 110 54.49 17.13 -59.47
C GLU A 110 55.13 16.30 -60.59
N ASN A 111 54.33 15.82 -61.55
CA ASN A 111 54.75 14.99 -62.69
C ASN A 111 55.42 13.64 -62.33
N CYS A 112 55.13 13.05 -61.17
CA CYS A 112 55.43 11.63 -60.91
C CYS A 112 54.47 10.73 -61.69
N THR A 113 54.70 10.55 -62.99
CA THR A 113 53.73 9.96 -63.92
C THR A 113 53.44 8.47 -63.69
N SER A 114 54.29 7.74 -62.98
CA SER A 114 54.07 6.33 -62.63
C SER A 114 53.36 6.12 -61.28
N LEU A 115 53.09 7.18 -60.52
CA LEU A 115 52.53 7.09 -59.17
C LEU A 115 51.06 6.67 -59.22
N THR A 116 50.74 5.47 -58.73
CA THR A 116 49.39 4.91 -58.72
C THR A 116 48.68 5.04 -57.38
N THR A 117 49.44 5.06 -56.28
CA THR A 117 48.90 4.98 -54.92
C THR A 117 49.64 5.90 -53.95
N VAL A 118 48.88 6.65 -53.13
CA VAL A 118 49.43 7.48 -52.05
C VAL A 118 48.77 7.12 -50.73
N TYR A 119 49.58 6.90 -49.68
CA TYR A 119 49.13 6.79 -48.29
C TYR A 119 49.54 8.05 -47.53
N MET A 120 48.56 8.77 -47.00
CA MET A 120 48.71 10.03 -46.28
C MET A 120 48.34 9.85 -44.80
N PRO A 121 49.19 10.30 -43.86
CA PRO A 121 48.97 10.14 -42.43
C PRO A 121 48.00 11.19 -41.89
N SER A 122 47.47 10.97 -40.70
CA SER A 122 46.58 11.89 -39.99
C SER A 122 47.26 13.17 -39.52
N SER A 123 48.60 13.16 -39.40
CA SER A 123 49.39 14.30 -38.95
C SER A 123 49.48 15.46 -39.96
N LEU A 124 49.03 15.27 -41.21
CA LEU A 124 49.07 16.32 -42.22
C LEU A 124 48.14 17.48 -41.86
N THR A 125 48.73 18.66 -41.78
CA THR A 125 48.04 19.95 -41.59
C THR A 125 48.09 20.82 -42.83
N ASN A 126 48.90 20.48 -43.84
CA ASN A 126 48.94 21.17 -45.13
C ASN A 126 49.43 20.25 -46.26
N VAL A 127 48.62 20.10 -47.30
CA VAL A 127 48.99 19.55 -48.61
C VAL A 127 48.87 20.69 -49.61
N GLY A 128 50.01 21.14 -50.14
CA GLY A 128 50.11 22.35 -50.95
C GLY A 128 49.59 22.19 -52.38
N TYR A 129 49.29 23.33 -53.01
CA TYR A 129 48.91 23.42 -54.43
C TYR A 129 49.82 22.56 -55.33
N ARG A 130 49.22 21.78 -56.24
CA ARG A 130 49.93 20.85 -57.15
C ARG A 130 50.88 19.86 -56.48
N ALA A 131 50.74 19.57 -55.18
CA ALA A 131 51.59 18.58 -54.49
C ALA A 131 51.70 17.26 -55.26
N PHE A 132 50.62 16.79 -55.89
CA PHE A 132 50.56 15.63 -56.79
C PHE A 132 50.11 15.99 -58.22
N GLY A 133 50.25 17.26 -58.62
CA GLY A 133 49.84 17.73 -59.95
C GLY A 133 50.54 16.93 -61.06
N GLY A 134 49.83 16.58 -62.14
CA GLY A 134 50.42 15.82 -63.25
C GLY A 134 50.74 14.33 -62.96
N CYS A 135 50.37 13.78 -61.79
CA CYS A 135 50.47 12.34 -61.51
C CYS A 135 49.36 11.55 -62.24
N THR A 136 49.48 11.38 -63.55
CA THR A 136 48.42 10.83 -64.43
C THR A 136 48.06 9.36 -64.14
N ALA A 137 48.96 8.58 -63.54
CA ALA A 137 48.68 7.20 -63.14
C ALA A 137 47.97 7.07 -61.78
N LEU A 138 47.78 8.15 -61.01
CA LEU A 138 47.22 8.08 -59.66
C LEU A 138 45.77 7.58 -59.71
N ARG A 139 45.46 6.55 -58.93
CA ARG A 139 44.11 5.92 -58.85
C ARG A 139 43.62 5.78 -57.42
N SER A 140 44.50 5.62 -56.44
CA SER A 140 44.10 5.40 -55.05
C SER A 140 44.83 6.32 -54.09
N VAL A 141 44.08 7.03 -53.27
CA VAL A 141 44.63 7.84 -52.18
C VAL A 141 44.01 7.36 -50.88
N TYR A 142 44.84 6.96 -49.93
CA TYR A 142 44.45 6.57 -48.58
C TYR A 142 44.79 7.71 -47.63
N TYR A 143 43.82 8.20 -46.87
CA TYR A 143 44.04 9.31 -45.95
C TYR A 143 43.55 8.98 -44.54
N ALA A 144 44.50 8.90 -43.60
CA ALA A 144 44.25 8.51 -42.23
C ALA A 144 43.56 9.60 -41.40
N ASN A 145 43.63 10.88 -41.81
CA ASN A 145 42.94 11.96 -41.12
C ASN A 145 41.41 11.77 -41.22
N ALA A 146 40.77 11.55 -40.09
CA ALA A 146 39.34 11.28 -40.01
C ALA A 146 38.46 12.54 -40.10
N THR A 147 39.06 13.73 -39.92
CA THR A 147 38.41 15.04 -39.93
C THR A 147 39.21 16.05 -40.77
N PRO A 148 39.42 15.79 -42.08
CA PRO A 148 40.18 16.71 -42.92
C PRO A 148 39.39 18.00 -43.19
N SER A 149 40.11 19.10 -43.44
CA SER A 149 39.55 20.40 -43.79
C SER A 149 40.13 20.93 -45.10
N SER A 150 39.44 21.86 -45.76
CA SER A 150 39.97 22.56 -46.95
C SER A 150 41.21 23.43 -46.66
N THR A 151 41.53 23.67 -45.39
CA THR A 151 42.80 24.30 -44.97
C THR A 151 43.94 23.29 -44.86
N SER A 152 43.62 22.01 -44.58
CA SER A 152 44.61 20.93 -44.48
C SER A 152 45.04 20.35 -45.83
N VAL A 153 44.18 20.48 -46.85
CA VAL A 153 44.46 20.01 -48.22
C VAL A 153 43.98 21.08 -49.19
N GLU A 154 44.92 21.73 -49.87
CA GLU A 154 44.63 22.88 -50.74
C GLU A 154 43.93 22.43 -52.05
N PRO A 155 42.97 23.20 -52.58
CA PRO A 155 42.41 22.95 -53.91
C PRO A 155 43.51 22.84 -54.98
N GLY A 156 43.39 21.86 -55.87
CA GLY A 156 44.41 21.58 -56.90
C GLY A 156 45.64 20.81 -56.42
N SER A 157 45.64 20.27 -55.19
CA SER A 157 46.69 19.38 -54.68
C SER A 157 46.83 18.07 -55.48
N PHE A 158 45.72 17.56 -56.02
CA PHE A 158 45.65 16.31 -56.77
C PHE A 158 45.44 16.55 -58.27
N PRO A 159 45.84 15.62 -59.15
CA PRO A 159 45.63 15.75 -60.58
C PRO A 159 44.15 15.51 -60.92
N TRP A 160 43.66 16.13 -62.00
CA TRP A 160 42.33 15.81 -62.52
C TRP A 160 42.39 14.47 -63.25
N ASN A 161 41.76 13.44 -62.67
CA ASN A 161 41.67 12.10 -63.25
C ASN A 161 40.33 11.43 -62.90
N SER A 162 39.54 11.05 -63.92
CA SER A 162 38.17 10.57 -63.77
C SER A 162 38.00 9.24 -63.03
N GLY A 163 39.09 8.50 -62.76
CA GLY A 163 39.08 7.18 -62.14
C GLY A 163 39.59 7.10 -60.69
N MET A 164 39.83 8.23 -60.00
CA MET A 164 40.44 8.22 -58.66
C MET A 164 39.46 7.87 -57.52
N THR A 165 39.89 6.99 -56.63
CA THR A 165 39.19 6.66 -55.37
C THR A 165 39.94 7.19 -54.16
N LEU A 166 39.24 7.91 -53.29
CA LEU A 166 39.71 8.31 -51.97
C LEU A 166 39.23 7.29 -50.94
N TYR A 167 40.18 6.68 -50.24
CA TYR A 167 39.95 5.82 -49.10
C TYR A 167 40.22 6.60 -47.82
N VAL A 168 39.21 6.71 -46.96
CA VAL A 168 39.30 7.43 -45.69
C VAL A 168 39.31 6.46 -44.51
N SER A 169 39.88 6.91 -43.40
CA SER A 169 39.97 6.14 -42.16
C SER A 169 38.61 5.64 -41.64
N LYS A 170 38.60 4.49 -40.96
CA LYS A 170 37.45 4.00 -40.17
C LYS A 170 37.39 4.59 -38.75
N ALA A 171 38.38 5.39 -38.33
CA ALA A 171 38.50 5.91 -36.96
C ALA A 171 37.40 6.92 -36.55
N HIS A 172 36.54 7.34 -37.49
CA HIS A 172 35.41 8.18 -37.18
C HIS A 172 34.16 7.77 -37.99
N PRO A 173 32.96 7.81 -37.40
CA PRO A 173 31.72 7.45 -38.08
C PRO A 173 31.44 8.33 -39.30
N ASN A 174 31.89 9.59 -39.30
CA ASN A 174 31.63 10.55 -40.39
C ASN A 174 32.83 10.82 -41.32
N SER A 175 33.86 9.96 -41.38
CA SER A 175 35.06 10.25 -42.18
C SER A 175 34.78 10.47 -43.67
N LYS A 176 33.78 9.80 -44.24
CA LYS A 176 33.39 9.97 -45.65
C LYS A 176 32.74 11.34 -45.86
N GLU A 177 31.83 11.72 -44.98
CA GLU A 177 31.10 12.98 -44.98
C GLU A 177 32.05 14.15 -44.73
N ASN A 178 33.04 13.98 -43.84
CA ASN A 178 34.08 14.98 -43.59
C ASN A 178 34.95 15.20 -44.84
N ALA A 179 35.37 14.13 -45.52
CA ALA A 179 36.12 14.26 -46.76
C ALA A 179 35.32 14.96 -47.86
N ARG A 180 34.01 14.74 -47.98
CA ARG A 180 33.16 15.44 -48.96
C ARG A 180 33.10 16.97 -48.78
N LYS A 181 33.53 17.50 -47.63
CA LYS A 181 33.58 18.94 -47.36
C LYS A 181 34.89 19.59 -47.84
N VAL A 182 35.86 18.79 -48.26
CA VAL A 182 37.18 19.26 -48.66
C VAL A 182 37.21 19.44 -50.18
N THR A 183 37.31 20.68 -50.64
CA THR A 183 37.28 21.04 -52.08
C THR A 183 38.35 20.31 -52.90
N ALA A 184 39.52 20.04 -52.30
CA ALA A 184 40.58 19.29 -52.96
C ALA A 184 40.20 17.83 -53.29
N PHE A 185 39.12 17.30 -52.69
CA PHE A 185 38.63 15.95 -52.93
C PHE A 185 37.50 15.87 -53.96
N ASP A 186 37.06 17.01 -54.52
CA ASP A 186 36.03 17.04 -55.58
C ASP A 186 36.47 16.32 -56.86
N TYR A 187 37.78 16.13 -57.05
CA TYR A 187 38.36 15.39 -58.19
C TYR A 187 38.22 13.86 -58.07
N PHE A 188 37.85 13.32 -56.90
CA PHE A 188 37.71 11.88 -56.70
C PHE A 188 36.30 11.42 -57.05
N SER A 189 36.19 10.48 -57.99
CA SER A 189 34.89 9.94 -58.39
C SER A 189 34.26 9.03 -57.33
N THR A 190 35.06 8.50 -56.40
CA THR A 190 34.59 7.60 -55.33
C THR A 190 35.27 7.92 -54.00
N ILE A 191 34.48 7.91 -52.90
CA ILE A 191 35.00 7.99 -51.52
C ILE A 191 34.48 6.79 -50.71
N LYS A 192 35.38 6.00 -50.12
CA LYS A 192 35.07 4.78 -49.33
C LYS A 192 35.87 4.77 -48.02
N LYS A 193 35.33 4.16 -46.97
CA LYS A 193 36.13 3.86 -45.76
C LYS A 193 36.99 2.63 -46.00
N HIS A 194 38.22 2.62 -45.50
CA HIS A 194 39.13 1.47 -45.60
C HIS A 194 40.09 1.44 -44.42
N GLU A 195 40.48 0.25 -43.96
CA GLU A 195 41.45 0.11 -42.86
C GLU A 195 42.87 0.56 -43.24
N TYR A 196 43.25 0.44 -44.51
CA TYR A 196 44.57 0.90 -44.99
C TYR A 196 44.75 2.42 -44.95
N ALA A 197 43.67 3.20 -44.76
CA ALA A 197 43.76 4.62 -44.45
C ALA A 197 44.12 4.80 -42.98
N CYS A 198 45.38 4.49 -42.65
CA CYS A 198 45.91 4.40 -41.29
C CYS A 198 47.29 5.05 -41.13
N ASP A 199 47.66 5.32 -39.89
CA ASP A 199 48.94 5.92 -39.50
C ASP A 199 50.00 4.86 -39.23
N PHE A 200 49.58 3.80 -38.53
CA PHE A 200 50.44 2.70 -38.13
C PHE A 200 49.86 1.37 -38.60
N ILE A 201 50.75 0.57 -39.17
CA ILE A 201 50.52 -0.83 -39.48
C ILE A 201 51.48 -1.60 -38.59
N LEU A 202 50.95 -2.35 -37.62
CA LEU A 202 51.78 -3.12 -36.70
C LEU A 202 51.80 -4.56 -37.17
N GLY A 203 52.77 -4.94 -38.01
CA GLY A 203 52.97 -6.33 -38.45
C GLY A 203 51.67 -7.10 -38.77
N GLU A 204 51.55 -8.33 -38.27
CA GLU A 204 50.35 -9.19 -38.29
C GLU A 204 49.31 -8.79 -37.23
N HIS A 205 49.21 -7.51 -36.83
CA HIS A 205 48.49 -7.14 -35.60
C HIS A 205 47.41 -6.07 -35.78
N GLY A 206 47.40 -5.36 -36.91
CA GLY A 206 46.29 -4.51 -37.31
C GLY A 206 46.66 -3.08 -37.70
N TYR A 207 45.63 -2.33 -38.04
CA TYR A 207 45.68 -0.98 -38.59
C TYR A 207 45.22 0.04 -37.54
N PHE A 208 46.02 1.08 -37.31
CA PHE A 208 45.77 2.08 -36.27
C PHE A 208 45.80 3.49 -36.83
N CYS A 209 44.88 4.33 -36.35
CA CYS A 209 44.82 5.75 -36.69
C CYS A 209 44.95 6.58 -35.42
N VAL A 210 45.82 7.58 -35.47
CA VAL A 210 45.93 8.56 -34.40
C VAL A 210 44.70 9.44 -34.41
N THR A 211 44.07 9.56 -33.25
CA THR A 211 42.92 10.45 -33.01
C THR A 211 43.32 11.68 -32.21
N LYS A 212 44.44 11.62 -31.47
CA LYS A 212 45.00 12.74 -30.73
C LYS A 212 46.53 12.65 -30.70
N ALA A 213 47.20 13.70 -31.12
CA ALA A 213 48.66 13.77 -31.08
C ALA A 213 49.18 13.83 -29.62
N PRO A 214 50.37 13.25 -29.32
CA PRO A 214 51.03 13.42 -28.03
C PRO A 214 51.51 14.87 -27.86
N LEU A 215 51.71 15.30 -26.62
CA LEU A 215 52.36 16.58 -26.36
C LEU A 215 53.85 16.50 -26.75
N SER A 216 54.37 17.59 -27.32
CA SER A 216 55.74 17.67 -27.83
C SER A 216 56.82 17.56 -26.74
N ASP A 217 56.45 17.77 -25.48
CA ASP A 217 57.30 17.64 -24.30
C ASP A 217 57.34 16.21 -23.72
N GLY A 218 56.52 15.29 -24.23
CA GLY A 218 56.41 13.91 -23.76
C GLY A 218 55.58 13.74 -22.47
N SER A 219 54.97 14.80 -21.95
CA SER A 219 54.19 14.77 -20.70
C SER A 219 52.85 14.04 -20.82
N THR A 220 52.30 13.96 -22.04
CA THR A 220 51.03 13.27 -22.32
C THR A 220 51.15 12.42 -23.58
N ARG A 221 50.82 11.14 -23.44
CA ARG A 221 50.69 10.20 -24.56
C ARG A 221 49.53 10.61 -25.47
N GLY A 222 49.70 10.43 -26.78
CA GLY A 222 48.65 10.56 -27.77
C GLY A 222 47.62 9.43 -27.67
N GLU A 223 46.56 9.53 -28.45
CA GLU A 223 45.50 8.53 -28.50
C GLU A 223 45.36 7.98 -29.92
N MET A 224 45.04 6.69 -30.03
CA MET A 224 44.80 6.03 -31.29
C MET A 224 43.63 5.04 -31.22
N SER A 225 43.05 4.75 -32.38
CA SER A 225 41.96 3.79 -32.56
C SER A 225 42.41 2.62 -33.44
N LEU A 226 42.03 1.40 -33.06
CA LEU A 226 42.14 0.24 -33.95
C LEU A 226 41.05 0.33 -35.01
N VAL A 227 41.43 0.42 -36.28
CA VAL A 227 40.51 0.59 -37.41
C VAL A 227 40.36 -0.65 -38.28
N GLY A 228 41.21 -1.64 -38.10
CA GLY A 228 41.19 -2.87 -38.88
C GLY A 228 42.15 -3.92 -38.34
N VAL A 229 41.96 -5.17 -38.73
CA VAL A 229 42.84 -6.31 -38.45
C VAL A 229 43.14 -7.06 -39.75
N TYR A 230 44.24 -7.82 -39.78
CA TYR A 230 44.56 -8.69 -40.91
C TYR A 230 43.63 -9.91 -40.98
N ALA A 231 43.54 -10.51 -42.16
CA ALA A 231 42.63 -11.61 -42.44
C ALA A 231 42.94 -12.88 -41.62
N ASP A 232 44.20 -13.12 -41.24
CA ASP A 232 44.68 -14.46 -40.80
C ASP A 232 44.95 -14.61 -39.29
N ASP A 233 44.66 -13.61 -38.44
CA ASP A 233 45.23 -13.54 -37.08
C ASP A 233 44.31 -13.87 -35.90
N ASN A 234 44.91 -14.50 -34.87
CA ASN A 234 44.38 -14.62 -33.52
C ASN A 234 44.62 -13.32 -32.74
N PHE A 235 43.57 -12.68 -32.22
CA PHE A 235 43.67 -11.54 -31.29
C PHE A 235 44.12 -12.02 -29.90
N ASN A 236 45.31 -12.66 -29.77
CA ASN A 236 45.82 -13.32 -28.56
C ASN A 236 47.01 -12.56 -27.90
N TYR A 237 47.34 -12.92 -26.66
CA TYR A 237 48.19 -12.29 -25.62
C TYR A 237 49.54 -11.63 -26.00
N ALA A 238 49.97 -11.63 -27.26
CA ALA A 238 51.28 -11.13 -27.70
C ALA A 238 51.28 -9.67 -28.18
N TRP A 239 50.36 -8.82 -27.71
CA TRP A 239 50.43 -7.36 -27.95
C TRP A 239 51.54 -6.65 -27.16
N SER A 240 52.28 -7.36 -26.33
CA SER A 240 53.45 -6.86 -25.59
C SER A 240 54.75 -7.40 -26.18
N GLY A 241 55.27 -6.73 -27.20
CA GLY A 241 56.60 -7.01 -27.76
C GLY A 241 57.17 -5.74 -28.38
N ALA A 242 58.34 -5.30 -27.91
CA ALA A 242 58.91 -3.99 -28.19
C ALA A 242 59.09 -3.69 -29.69
N TYR A 243 58.43 -2.64 -30.21
CA TYR A 243 58.72 -2.13 -31.54
C TYR A 243 59.00 -0.62 -31.53
N ASN A 244 60.28 -0.31 -31.78
CA ASN A 244 60.81 0.99 -32.16
C ASN A 244 60.02 1.55 -33.35
N ASN A 245 59.29 2.67 -33.18
CA ASN A 245 58.96 3.68 -34.23
C ASN A 245 57.99 4.80 -33.73
N GLY A 246 57.97 5.15 -32.44
CA GLY A 246 57.14 6.25 -31.91
C GLY A 246 55.72 5.85 -31.47
N ILE A 247 55.36 4.56 -31.52
CA ILE A 247 54.06 4.07 -31.01
C ILE A 247 54.00 4.01 -29.47
N LEU A 248 55.16 3.96 -28.81
CA LEU A 248 55.24 4.08 -27.35
C LEU A 248 54.70 5.42 -26.84
N ASP A 249 54.40 6.37 -27.70
CA ASP A 249 53.80 7.64 -27.32
C ASP A 249 52.27 7.59 -27.32
N PHE A 250 51.62 6.46 -27.66
CA PHE A 250 50.16 6.40 -27.86
C PHE A 250 49.47 5.36 -26.99
N ASP A 251 48.24 5.67 -26.59
CA ASP A 251 47.32 4.75 -25.93
C ASP A 251 46.18 4.36 -26.89
N VAL A 252 45.83 3.06 -26.94
CA VAL A 252 44.65 2.60 -27.67
C VAL A 252 43.41 2.91 -26.85
N VAL A 253 42.57 3.80 -27.37
CA VAL A 253 41.38 4.30 -26.65
C VAL A 253 40.06 3.82 -27.23
N GLU A 254 40.08 3.29 -28.45
CA GLU A 254 38.88 2.84 -29.17
C GLU A 254 39.19 1.65 -30.09
N ILE A 255 38.28 0.67 -30.11
CA ILE A 255 38.10 -0.25 -31.25
C ILE A 255 37.02 0.36 -32.13
N ALA A 256 37.37 0.78 -33.34
CA ALA A 256 36.47 1.55 -34.19
C ALA A 256 35.29 0.71 -34.69
N ASP A 257 34.27 1.40 -35.20
CA ASP A 257 33.10 0.75 -35.80
C ASP A 257 33.53 -0.19 -36.92
N SER A 258 33.03 -1.43 -36.90
CA SER A 258 33.34 -2.47 -37.89
C SER A 258 34.83 -2.80 -38.07
N ALA A 259 35.68 -2.54 -37.06
CA ALA A 259 37.12 -2.77 -37.15
C ALA A 259 37.47 -4.23 -37.50
N CYS A 260 36.76 -5.20 -36.95
CA CYS A 260 36.97 -6.63 -37.18
C CYS A 260 35.78 -7.30 -37.90
N LEU A 261 34.91 -6.52 -38.58
CA LEU A 261 33.69 -7.02 -39.21
C LEU A 261 33.94 -8.25 -40.09
N GLY A 262 33.26 -9.36 -39.79
CA GLY A 262 33.30 -10.61 -40.57
C GLY A 262 34.58 -11.41 -40.42
N ASN A 263 35.47 -11.07 -39.49
CA ASN A 263 36.71 -11.81 -39.29
C ASN A 263 36.43 -13.16 -38.60
N THR A 264 36.44 -14.23 -39.38
CA THR A 264 36.16 -15.60 -38.92
C THR A 264 37.38 -16.34 -38.37
N ASN A 265 38.54 -15.70 -38.29
CA ASN A 265 39.77 -16.30 -37.79
C ASN A 265 40.07 -15.93 -36.32
N ILE A 266 39.50 -14.83 -35.81
CA ILE A 266 39.66 -14.44 -34.40
C ILE A 266 38.92 -15.42 -33.49
N LYS A 267 39.65 -16.17 -32.67
CA LYS A 267 39.08 -17.09 -31.66
C LYS A 267 39.00 -16.51 -30.26
N ASN A 268 40.02 -15.78 -29.85
CA ASN A 268 40.11 -15.20 -28.51
C ASN A 268 40.37 -13.71 -28.64
N VAL A 269 39.78 -12.89 -27.77
CA VAL A 269 39.92 -11.43 -27.76
C VAL A 269 40.43 -10.97 -26.39
N TYR A 270 41.63 -10.38 -26.31
CA TYR A 270 42.23 -9.87 -25.07
C TYR A 270 42.33 -8.33 -25.05
N LEU A 271 41.30 -7.66 -24.53
CA LEU A 271 41.24 -6.20 -24.43
C LEU A 271 41.87 -5.66 -23.14
N SER A 272 42.11 -6.50 -22.13
CA SER A 272 42.68 -6.09 -20.84
C SER A 272 44.06 -5.42 -20.93
N SER A 273 44.80 -5.66 -22.01
CA SER A 273 46.10 -5.03 -22.26
C SER A 273 45.98 -3.54 -22.62
N TYR A 274 44.79 -3.06 -22.99
CA TYR A 274 44.55 -1.66 -23.32
C TYR A 274 44.01 -0.88 -22.12
N SER A 275 44.94 -0.43 -21.27
CA SER A 275 44.65 0.28 -20.01
C SER A 275 43.85 1.58 -20.18
N LYS A 276 43.76 2.14 -21.39
CA LYS A 276 42.99 3.35 -21.71
C LYS A 276 41.84 3.12 -22.70
N LEU A 277 41.49 1.87 -23.03
CA LEU A 277 40.38 1.57 -23.94
C LEU A 277 39.05 2.01 -23.34
N ARG A 278 38.41 3.02 -23.95
CA ARG A 278 37.13 3.58 -23.47
C ARG A 278 35.94 3.06 -24.25
N ARG A 279 36.11 2.64 -25.50
CA ARG A 279 34.99 2.31 -26.40
C ARG A 279 35.27 1.09 -27.29
N ILE A 280 34.28 0.21 -27.39
CA ILE A 280 34.14 -0.76 -28.47
C ILE A 280 33.03 -0.25 -29.39
N GLY A 281 33.36 -0.01 -30.66
CA GLY A 281 32.48 0.59 -31.64
C GLY A 281 31.32 -0.31 -32.09
N ASP A 282 30.43 0.28 -32.88
CA ASP A 282 29.29 -0.43 -33.45
C ASP A 282 29.76 -1.50 -34.44
N SER A 283 29.23 -2.71 -34.33
CA SER A 283 29.62 -3.86 -35.15
C SER A 283 31.12 -4.20 -35.14
N ALA A 284 31.87 -3.78 -34.11
CA ALA A 284 33.33 -3.95 -34.06
C ALA A 284 33.80 -5.39 -34.32
N PHE A 285 33.12 -6.39 -33.78
CA PHE A 285 33.35 -7.84 -33.96
C PHE A 285 32.10 -8.55 -34.53
N ASN A 286 31.27 -7.83 -35.28
CA ASN A 286 30.08 -8.43 -35.90
C ASN A 286 30.51 -9.48 -36.94
N GLY A 287 29.90 -10.66 -36.92
CA GLY A 287 30.20 -11.75 -37.82
C GLY A 287 31.49 -12.51 -37.49
N CYS A 288 32.16 -12.20 -36.38
CA CYS A 288 33.34 -12.94 -35.93
C CYS A 288 32.95 -14.29 -35.32
N SER A 289 32.51 -15.21 -36.17
CA SER A 289 31.82 -16.45 -35.77
C SER A 289 32.68 -17.45 -34.99
N SER A 290 34.01 -17.31 -35.06
CA SER A 290 34.96 -18.17 -34.35
C SER A 290 35.32 -17.69 -32.94
N ILE A 291 34.85 -16.52 -32.49
CA ILE A 291 35.14 -16.02 -31.16
C ILE A 291 34.51 -16.94 -30.11
N GLU A 292 35.36 -17.54 -29.27
CA GLU A 292 35.01 -18.40 -28.14
C GLU A 292 35.14 -17.65 -26.81
N TRP A 293 36.08 -16.71 -26.71
CA TRP A 293 36.40 -16.01 -25.46
C TRP A 293 36.71 -14.52 -25.67
N VAL A 294 36.18 -13.68 -24.78
CA VAL A 294 36.48 -12.24 -24.72
C VAL A 294 36.89 -11.84 -23.30
N GLN A 295 38.14 -11.43 -23.14
CA GLN A 295 38.64 -10.77 -21.94
C GLN A 295 38.51 -9.25 -22.09
N MET A 296 37.52 -8.65 -21.44
CA MET A 296 37.26 -7.21 -21.50
C MET A 296 38.34 -6.37 -20.80
N ALA A 297 38.48 -5.11 -21.24
CA ALA A 297 39.25 -4.09 -20.51
C ALA A 297 38.50 -3.69 -19.23
N THR A 298 39.07 -4.00 -18.08
CA THR A 298 38.30 -4.07 -16.83
C THR A 298 38.06 -2.73 -16.14
N SER A 299 38.93 -1.72 -16.33
CA SER A 299 38.87 -0.45 -15.58
C SER A 299 38.72 0.80 -16.42
N SER A 300 38.89 0.75 -17.75
CA SER A 300 38.80 1.93 -18.63
C SER A 300 37.61 1.91 -19.57
N LEU A 301 37.03 0.74 -19.83
CA LEU A 301 35.96 0.58 -20.80
C LEU A 301 34.66 1.19 -20.30
N GLN A 302 34.08 2.08 -21.11
CA GLN A 302 32.92 2.88 -20.78
C GLN A 302 31.71 2.53 -21.67
N GLN A 303 31.95 2.20 -22.94
CA GLN A 303 30.92 2.04 -23.95
C GLN A 303 31.13 0.79 -24.80
N ILE A 304 30.06 0.03 -25.03
CA ILE A 304 29.99 -1.10 -25.96
C ILE A 304 28.88 -0.83 -26.97
N GLY A 305 29.27 -0.72 -28.23
CA GLY A 305 28.40 -0.36 -29.35
C GLY A 305 27.31 -1.38 -29.68
N LYS A 306 26.36 -0.95 -30.51
CA LYS A 306 25.30 -1.81 -31.05
C LYS A 306 25.92 -2.89 -31.92
N TYR A 307 25.44 -4.13 -31.78
CA TYR A 307 25.92 -5.28 -32.54
C TYR A 307 27.43 -5.56 -32.39
N ALA A 308 28.08 -5.04 -31.36
CA ALA A 308 29.54 -5.11 -31.19
C ALA A 308 30.09 -6.54 -31.31
N PHE A 309 29.39 -7.56 -30.83
CA PHE A 309 29.74 -8.97 -30.91
C PHE A 309 28.66 -9.79 -31.64
N LYS A 310 27.89 -9.15 -32.54
CA LYS A 310 26.80 -9.85 -33.24
C LYS A 310 27.33 -11.07 -33.99
N GLY A 311 26.66 -12.22 -33.87
CA GLY A 311 27.01 -13.45 -34.60
C GLY A 311 28.32 -14.11 -34.15
N CYS A 312 28.83 -13.81 -32.95
CA CYS A 312 29.92 -14.56 -32.33
C CYS A 312 29.39 -15.92 -31.82
N ASN A 313 29.12 -16.83 -32.76
CA ASN A 313 28.32 -18.05 -32.53
C ASN A 313 28.93 -19.04 -31.54
N LEU A 314 30.24 -18.97 -31.28
CA LEU A 314 30.93 -19.85 -30.34
C LEU A 314 31.10 -19.25 -28.93
N LEU A 315 30.77 -17.97 -28.74
CA LEU A 315 30.92 -17.27 -27.46
C LEU A 315 29.92 -17.83 -26.44
N THR A 316 30.42 -18.37 -25.33
CA THR A 316 29.58 -19.00 -24.29
C THR A 316 29.27 -18.07 -23.12
N THR A 317 30.17 -17.12 -22.83
CA THR A 317 29.98 -16.11 -21.79
C THR A 317 30.64 -14.78 -22.16
N ILE A 318 30.10 -13.69 -21.59
CA ILE A 318 30.69 -12.36 -21.68
C ILE A 318 30.52 -11.64 -20.33
N LYS A 319 31.55 -10.91 -19.88
CA LYS A 319 31.52 -10.14 -18.63
C LYS A 319 31.57 -8.64 -18.89
N LEU A 320 30.55 -7.89 -18.47
CA LEU A 320 30.58 -6.43 -18.50
C LEU A 320 31.49 -5.91 -17.36
N PRO A 321 32.48 -5.04 -17.65
CA PRO A 321 33.41 -4.52 -16.65
C PRO A 321 32.83 -3.36 -15.81
N GLU A 322 33.58 -2.89 -14.82
CA GLU A 322 33.09 -2.00 -13.75
C GLU A 322 32.59 -0.63 -14.25
N ASN A 323 33.24 -0.05 -15.28
CA ASN A 323 32.97 1.34 -15.71
C ASN A 323 32.06 1.45 -16.94
N VAL A 324 31.51 0.34 -17.44
CA VAL A 324 30.57 0.37 -18.58
C VAL A 324 29.24 0.95 -18.14
N TYR A 325 28.90 2.12 -18.70
CA TYR A 325 27.63 2.81 -18.49
C TYR A 325 26.73 2.81 -19.73
N SER A 326 27.26 2.39 -20.89
CA SER A 326 26.50 2.28 -22.13
C SER A 326 26.78 0.95 -22.81
N CYS A 327 25.76 0.10 -22.86
CA CYS A 327 25.76 -1.18 -23.57
C CYS A 327 24.38 -1.40 -24.20
N SER A 328 24.35 -1.67 -25.50
CA SER A 328 23.10 -1.93 -26.22
C SER A 328 22.56 -3.32 -25.94
N ALA A 329 21.23 -3.51 -25.89
CA ALA A 329 20.61 -4.84 -25.81
C ALA A 329 21.01 -5.79 -26.96
N TYR A 330 21.42 -5.24 -28.11
CA TYR A 330 21.81 -6.01 -29.31
C TYR A 330 23.32 -6.30 -29.40
N PHE A 331 24.11 -5.97 -28.39
CA PHE A 331 25.57 -6.09 -28.49
C PHE A 331 26.04 -7.53 -28.72
N VAL A 332 25.23 -8.54 -28.38
CA VAL A 332 25.49 -9.99 -28.54
C VAL A 332 24.41 -10.70 -29.35
N ASP A 333 23.74 -9.98 -30.24
CA ASP A 333 22.69 -10.54 -31.09
C ASP A 333 23.24 -11.67 -31.99
N GLY A 334 22.53 -12.76 -32.17
CA GLY A 334 23.01 -13.96 -32.89
C GLY A 334 24.10 -14.77 -32.18
N CYS A 335 24.50 -14.46 -30.94
CA CYS A 335 25.45 -15.28 -30.19
C CYS A 335 24.77 -16.56 -29.65
N THR A 336 24.48 -17.50 -30.55
CA THR A 336 23.61 -18.66 -30.29
C THR A 336 24.06 -19.63 -29.18
N LYS A 337 25.35 -19.63 -28.81
CA LYS A 337 25.88 -20.42 -27.68
C LYS A 337 26.07 -19.62 -26.39
N LEU A 338 25.79 -18.32 -26.40
CA LEU A 338 25.96 -17.48 -25.22
C LEU A 338 24.92 -17.88 -24.18
N GLY A 339 25.36 -18.51 -23.09
CA GLY A 339 24.49 -18.95 -22.00
C GLY A 339 24.43 -17.94 -20.85
N TYR A 340 25.45 -17.08 -20.69
CA TYR A 340 25.57 -16.21 -19.52
C TYR A 340 26.18 -14.85 -19.87
N ILE A 341 25.48 -13.77 -19.50
CA ILE A 341 26.04 -12.42 -19.41
C ILE A 341 26.28 -12.13 -17.93
N SER A 342 27.55 -12.01 -17.55
CA SER A 342 27.95 -11.59 -16.20
C SER A 342 28.27 -10.11 -16.16
N VAL A 343 28.20 -9.51 -14.97
CA VAL A 343 28.52 -8.09 -14.76
C VAL A 343 29.42 -8.00 -13.55
N ASP A 344 30.46 -7.17 -13.63
CA ASP A 344 31.32 -6.91 -12.48
C ASP A 344 30.52 -6.33 -11.30
N SER A 345 30.77 -6.81 -10.08
CA SER A 345 30.03 -6.39 -8.90
C SER A 345 30.14 -4.87 -8.62
N LYS A 346 31.23 -4.24 -9.07
CA LYS A 346 31.46 -2.80 -8.95
C LYS A 346 30.72 -1.96 -9.99
N ASN A 347 30.15 -2.59 -11.03
CA ASN A 347 29.38 -1.85 -12.02
C ASN A 347 28.15 -1.19 -11.38
N THR A 348 27.96 0.10 -11.64
CA THR A 348 26.91 0.94 -11.06
C THR A 348 25.68 1.10 -11.95
N ASN A 349 25.73 0.64 -13.21
CA ASN A 349 24.67 0.80 -14.21
C ASN A 349 23.94 -0.51 -14.52
N TYR A 350 24.66 -1.62 -14.48
CA TYR A 350 24.15 -2.94 -14.85
C TYR A 350 24.33 -3.95 -13.72
N ALA A 351 23.54 -5.02 -13.78
CA ALA A 351 23.69 -6.20 -12.93
C ALA A 351 23.39 -7.46 -13.75
N SER A 352 23.94 -8.58 -13.30
CA SER A 352 23.56 -9.91 -13.79
C SER A 352 22.76 -10.61 -12.72
N TYR A 353 21.63 -11.20 -13.09
CA TYR A 353 20.84 -12.04 -12.21
C TYR A 353 20.53 -13.34 -12.96
N ASN A 354 20.98 -14.47 -12.43
CA ASN A 354 20.96 -15.78 -13.08
C ASN A 354 21.54 -15.78 -14.51
N GLY A 355 22.53 -14.92 -14.81
CA GLY A 355 23.16 -14.86 -16.14
C GLY A 355 22.41 -14.00 -17.17
N ILE A 356 21.30 -13.37 -16.80
CA ILE A 356 20.56 -12.40 -17.62
C ILE A 356 21.00 -10.99 -17.25
N LEU A 357 21.09 -10.11 -18.25
CA LEU A 357 21.51 -8.71 -18.08
C LEU A 357 20.34 -7.81 -17.66
N TYR A 358 20.51 -7.06 -16.58
CA TYR A 358 19.58 -6.07 -16.04
C TYR A 358 20.26 -4.71 -15.81
N ASP A 359 19.48 -3.68 -15.53
CA ASP A 359 19.96 -2.47 -14.86
C ASP A 359 20.42 -2.81 -13.43
N LYS A 360 21.17 -1.89 -12.81
CA LYS A 360 21.70 -2.09 -11.46
C LYS A 360 20.60 -2.37 -10.42
N GLY A 361 19.43 -1.73 -10.56
CA GLY A 361 18.29 -1.90 -9.65
C GLY A 361 17.46 -3.16 -9.88
N LEU A 362 17.79 -3.96 -10.90
CA LEU A 362 17.00 -5.11 -11.37
C LEU A 362 15.55 -4.73 -11.72
N THR A 363 15.33 -3.48 -12.12
CA THR A 363 14.02 -2.94 -12.51
C THR A 363 13.71 -3.11 -14.00
N ILE A 364 14.74 -3.29 -14.84
CA ILE A 364 14.67 -3.41 -16.29
C ILE A 364 15.55 -4.60 -16.72
N LEU A 365 14.92 -5.61 -17.34
CA LEU A 365 15.63 -6.70 -18.01
C LEU A 365 16.08 -6.22 -19.41
N PHE A 366 17.39 -6.17 -19.67
CA PHE A 366 17.94 -5.70 -20.94
C PHE A 366 18.12 -6.80 -21.98
N ARG A 367 18.76 -7.92 -21.62
CA ARG A 367 19.01 -9.03 -22.56
C ARG A 367 19.18 -10.36 -21.83
N CYS A 368 18.35 -11.32 -22.21
CA CYS A 368 18.54 -12.74 -21.99
C CYS A 368 19.46 -13.30 -23.11
N PRO A 369 20.47 -14.11 -22.77
CA PRO A 369 21.31 -14.75 -23.78
C PRO A 369 20.52 -15.72 -24.69
N GLU A 370 20.83 -15.78 -25.98
CA GLU A 370 20.13 -16.69 -26.91
C GLU A 370 20.36 -18.17 -26.61
N GLY A 371 21.55 -18.50 -26.11
CA GLY A 371 21.92 -19.83 -25.63
C GLY A 371 21.51 -20.11 -24.18
N TYR A 372 20.63 -19.31 -23.58
CA TYR A 372 20.16 -19.51 -22.21
C TYR A 372 19.33 -20.81 -22.09
N THR A 373 19.82 -21.77 -21.31
CA THR A 373 19.30 -23.16 -21.31
C THR A 373 18.26 -23.47 -20.22
N TYR A 374 17.99 -22.55 -19.30
CA TYR A 374 16.97 -22.76 -18.29
C TYR A 374 15.58 -22.66 -18.93
N LYS A 375 14.85 -23.78 -18.93
CA LYS A 375 13.51 -23.91 -19.51
C LYS A 375 12.50 -22.96 -18.88
N LYS A 376 12.50 -22.88 -17.56
CA LYS A 376 11.63 -22.01 -16.78
C LYS A 376 12.41 -20.80 -16.31
N VAL A 377 11.99 -19.63 -16.78
CA VAL A 377 12.63 -18.35 -16.45
C VAL A 377 11.63 -17.50 -15.71
N LEU A 378 12.15 -16.73 -14.76
CA LEU A 378 11.37 -15.75 -14.03
C LEU A 378 10.14 -16.39 -13.39
N ASP A 379 10.28 -17.23 -12.37
CA ASP A 379 9.11 -17.73 -11.63
C ASP A 379 8.89 -17.02 -10.30
N SER A 380 7.73 -17.25 -9.68
CA SER A 380 7.33 -16.61 -8.42
C SER A 380 8.30 -16.83 -7.26
N ASN A 381 9.32 -17.68 -7.41
CA ASN A 381 10.35 -17.93 -6.39
C ASN A 381 11.76 -17.52 -6.84
N SER A 382 11.98 -17.17 -8.12
CA SER A 382 13.31 -17.01 -8.74
C SER A 382 13.49 -15.69 -9.53
N LEU A 383 12.65 -14.68 -9.30
CA LEU A 383 12.72 -13.36 -9.93
C LEU A 383 13.35 -12.30 -9.01
N PRO A 384 13.96 -11.23 -9.59
CA PRO A 384 14.15 -9.99 -8.87
C PRO A 384 12.78 -9.36 -8.54
N PRO A 385 12.43 -9.15 -7.26
CA PRO A 385 11.13 -8.61 -6.86
C PRO A 385 10.93 -7.14 -7.29
N THR A 386 11.99 -6.48 -7.76
CA THR A 386 11.98 -5.09 -8.23
C THR A 386 11.70 -4.95 -9.73
N LEU A 387 11.59 -6.05 -10.49
CA LEU A 387 11.40 -6.00 -11.94
C LEU A 387 10.12 -5.26 -12.32
N LYS A 388 10.26 -4.20 -13.12
CA LYS A 388 9.16 -3.36 -13.62
C LYS A 388 8.97 -3.47 -15.13
N LYS A 389 10.05 -3.61 -15.89
CA LYS A 389 10.01 -3.61 -17.35
C LYS A 389 10.92 -4.66 -17.97
N VAL A 390 10.56 -5.13 -19.16
CA VAL A 390 11.46 -5.91 -20.02
C VAL A 390 11.73 -5.12 -21.29
N GLY A 391 13.01 -4.99 -21.65
CA GLY A 391 13.45 -4.18 -22.78
C GLY A 391 13.02 -4.72 -24.14
N ASN A 392 13.30 -3.93 -25.17
CA ASN A 392 13.11 -4.34 -26.56
C ASN A 392 13.99 -5.55 -26.87
N TYR A 393 13.44 -6.57 -27.53
CA TYR A 393 14.15 -7.76 -27.99
C TYR A 393 14.90 -8.52 -26.89
N ALA A 394 14.45 -8.37 -25.63
CA ALA A 394 15.22 -8.87 -24.50
C ALA A 394 15.32 -10.41 -24.47
N PHE A 395 14.36 -11.15 -25.03
CA PHE A 395 14.42 -12.61 -25.20
C PHE A 395 14.50 -13.02 -26.67
N GLU A 396 14.78 -12.11 -27.60
CA GLU A 396 14.80 -12.46 -29.02
C GLU A 396 15.74 -13.64 -29.30
N TYR A 397 15.27 -14.63 -30.07
CA TYR A 397 15.93 -15.90 -30.38
C TYR A 397 16.27 -16.82 -29.18
N CYS A 398 15.69 -16.62 -27.98
CA CYS A 398 15.81 -17.58 -26.88
C CYS A 398 15.01 -18.87 -27.19
N LYS A 399 15.65 -19.86 -27.82
CA LYS A 399 14.98 -21.08 -28.31
C LYS A 399 14.77 -22.18 -27.26
N TYR A 400 15.51 -22.13 -26.15
CA TYR A 400 15.45 -23.15 -25.09
C TYR A 400 14.56 -22.76 -23.90
N VAL A 401 14.10 -21.50 -23.87
CA VAL A 401 13.16 -21.01 -22.85
C VAL A 401 11.76 -21.49 -23.21
N GLU A 402 11.16 -22.29 -22.34
CA GLU A 402 9.85 -22.92 -22.51
C GLU A 402 8.75 -22.20 -21.71
N GLU A 403 9.07 -21.71 -20.52
CA GLU A 403 8.09 -21.11 -19.61
C GLU A 403 8.60 -19.81 -18.99
N ILE A 404 7.77 -18.76 -19.01
CA ILE A 404 8.08 -17.46 -18.40
C ILE A 404 6.93 -17.04 -17.48
N TYR A 405 7.21 -16.73 -16.21
CA TYR A 405 6.19 -16.41 -15.21
C TYR A 405 6.38 -15.06 -14.50
N PHE A 406 6.04 -13.96 -15.16
CA PHE A 406 6.34 -12.64 -14.61
C PHE A 406 5.68 -12.35 -13.25
N PRO A 407 6.40 -11.68 -12.32
CA PRO A 407 5.88 -11.41 -10.99
C PRO A 407 4.93 -10.22 -11.03
N TYR A 408 4.04 -10.16 -10.05
CA TYR A 408 3.31 -8.93 -9.77
C TYR A 408 4.28 -7.76 -9.56
N GLY A 409 4.00 -6.63 -10.23
CA GLY A 409 4.84 -5.46 -10.26
C GLY A 409 5.44 -5.16 -11.63
N LEU A 410 5.50 -6.13 -12.55
CA LEU A 410 5.83 -5.89 -13.96
C LEU A 410 4.71 -5.09 -14.61
N THR A 411 5.06 -3.99 -15.28
CA THR A 411 4.09 -3.10 -15.93
C THR A 411 4.07 -3.24 -17.44
N SER A 412 5.20 -3.45 -18.12
CA SER A 412 5.23 -3.60 -19.58
C SER A 412 6.48 -4.26 -20.12
N PHE A 413 6.44 -4.66 -21.40
CA PHE A 413 7.63 -5.04 -22.14
C PHE A 413 7.70 -4.44 -23.56
N GLY A 414 8.92 -4.35 -24.08
CA GLY A 414 9.28 -3.63 -25.30
C GLY A 414 8.88 -4.30 -26.62
N ILE A 415 9.36 -3.73 -27.72
CA ILE A 415 9.16 -4.24 -29.09
C ILE A 415 9.90 -5.58 -29.24
N GLY A 416 9.27 -6.57 -29.88
CA GLY A 416 9.91 -7.82 -30.25
C GLY A 416 10.44 -8.65 -29.08
N THR A 417 9.92 -8.48 -27.85
CA THR A 417 10.52 -9.06 -26.65
C THR A 417 10.73 -10.57 -26.74
N PHE A 418 9.78 -11.34 -27.29
CA PHE A 418 9.87 -12.81 -27.47
C PHE A 418 9.99 -13.22 -28.94
N ARG A 419 10.52 -12.32 -29.78
CA ARG A 419 10.63 -12.57 -31.22
C ARG A 419 11.52 -13.80 -31.48
N TYR A 420 11.02 -14.74 -32.27
CA TYR A 420 11.65 -16.03 -32.58
C TYR A 420 12.00 -16.91 -31.37
N CYS A 421 11.29 -16.75 -30.24
CA CYS A 421 11.32 -17.70 -29.12
C CYS A 421 10.55 -18.98 -29.48
N SER A 422 11.11 -19.80 -30.36
CA SER A 422 10.43 -20.99 -30.91
C SER A 422 10.20 -22.11 -29.90
N GLY A 423 10.82 -22.05 -28.71
CA GLY A 423 10.61 -23.00 -27.62
C GLY A 423 9.57 -22.56 -26.58
N LEU A 424 9.16 -21.28 -26.57
CA LEU A 424 8.28 -20.73 -25.53
C LEU A 424 6.88 -21.33 -25.64
N THR A 425 6.50 -22.20 -24.70
CA THR A 425 5.19 -22.84 -24.63
C THR A 425 4.21 -22.12 -23.70
N THR A 426 4.72 -21.50 -22.63
CA THR A 426 3.89 -20.91 -21.56
C THR A 426 4.38 -19.52 -21.19
N LEU A 427 3.47 -18.55 -21.14
CA LEU A 427 3.75 -17.20 -20.66
C LEU A 427 2.69 -16.75 -19.65
N GLN A 428 3.09 -16.23 -18.49
CA GLN A 428 2.21 -15.57 -17.54
C GLN A 428 2.46 -14.06 -17.49
N LEU A 429 1.38 -13.30 -17.64
CA LEU A 429 1.33 -11.85 -17.45
C LEU A 429 0.54 -11.52 -16.18
N PRO A 430 1.11 -10.76 -15.23
CA PRO A 430 0.47 -10.40 -13.97
C PRO A 430 -0.61 -9.32 -14.17
N SER A 431 -1.40 -9.09 -13.12
CA SER A 431 -2.44 -8.06 -13.09
C SER A 431 -1.92 -6.63 -13.15
N SER A 432 -0.65 -6.41 -12.79
CA SER A 432 0.02 -5.12 -12.92
C SER A 432 0.41 -4.76 -14.36
N HIS A 433 0.31 -5.71 -15.31
CA HIS A 433 0.81 -5.55 -16.66
C HIS A 433 -0.18 -4.81 -17.57
N THR A 434 0.25 -3.70 -18.19
CA THR A 434 -0.63 -2.80 -18.96
C THR A 434 -0.52 -2.97 -20.48
N GLY A 435 0.55 -3.56 -21.01
CA GLY A 435 0.70 -3.75 -22.46
C GLY A 435 2.11 -4.05 -22.92
N TRP A 436 2.26 -4.35 -24.21
CA TRP A 436 3.54 -4.72 -24.81
C TRP A 436 3.81 -4.14 -26.19
N GLY A 437 5.09 -4.07 -26.57
CA GLY A 437 5.54 -3.56 -27.86
C GLY A 437 5.20 -4.46 -29.04
N GLU A 438 5.15 -3.87 -30.23
CA GLU A 438 4.76 -4.55 -31.47
C GLU A 438 5.67 -5.75 -31.80
N GLY A 439 5.09 -6.78 -32.40
CA GLY A 439 5.82 -7.93 -32.92
C GLY A 439 6.44 -8.82 -31.83
N SER A 440 5.97 -8.71 -30.59
CA SER A 440 6.56 -9.41 -29.45
C SER A 440 6.50 -10.93 -29.57
N PHE A 441 5.51 -11.47 -30.29
CA PHE A 441 5.27 -12.90 -30.45
C PHE A 441 5.55 -13.42 -31.87
N VAL A 442 6.14 -12.61 -32.75
CA VAL A 442 6.56 -13.05 -34.10
C VAL A 442 7.53 -14.22 -33.95
N GLY A 443 7.24 -15.36 -34.57
CA GLY A 443 8.06 -16.57 -34.51
C GLY A 443 8.00 -17.35 -33.19
N ALA A 444 7.12 -17.01 -32.25
CA ALA A 444 6.90 -17.78 -31.02
C ALA A 444 6.01 -19.01 -31.28
N THR A 445 6.47 -19.91 -32.14
CA THR A 445 5.65 -20.96 -32.75
C THR A 445 5.14 -22.03 -31.78
N ALA A 446 5.79 -22.20 -30.63
CA ALA A 446 5.39 -23.17 -29.61
C ALA A 446 4.37 -22.63 -28.59
N LEU A 447 4.07 -21.32 -28.59
CA LEU A 447 3.27 -20.69 -27.53
C LEU A 447 1.83 -21.23 -27.53
N ASP A 448 1.53 -22.05 -26.53
CA ASP A 448 0.30 -22.82 -26.41
C ASP A 448 -0.55 -22.39 -25.22
N VAL A 449 0.07 -21.83 -24.17
CA VAL A 449 -0.59 -21.39 -22.95
C VAL A 449 -0.21 -19.94 -22.63
N LEU A 450 -1.21 -19.07 -22.50
CA LEU A 450 -1.01 -17.69 -22.10
C LEU A 450 -1.91 -17.36 -20.91
N TYR A 451 -1.34 -16.89 -19.81
CA TYR A 451 -2.08 -16.30 -18.70
C TYR A 451 -2.05 -14.78 -18.83
N VAL A 452 -3.23 -14.17 -18.88
CA VAL A 452 -3.45 -12.73 -18.90
C VAL A 452 -4.30 -12.36 -17.70
N ASN A 453 -3.66 -12.02 -16.59
CA ASN A 453 -4.38 -11.70 -15.35
C ASN A 453 -4.99 -10.29 -15.36
N GLN A 454 -5.72 -9.95 -16.41
CA GLN A 454 -6.44 -8.69 -16.55
C GLN A 454 -7.94 -8.91 -16.39
N GLU A 455 -8.60 -7.97 -15.73
CA GLU A 455 -10.06 -7.97 -15.57
C GLU A 455 -10.78 -7.72 -16.90
N ASP A 456 -10.15 -6.98 -17.81
CA ASP A 456 -10.69 -6.66 -19.12
C ASP A 456 -9.59 -6.56 -20.18
N ALA A 457 -9.88 -7.06 -21.38
CA ALA A 457 -9.00 -6.97 -22.55
C ALA A 457 -9.00 -5.57 -23.19
N TYR A 458 -10.04 -4.74 -22.98
CA TYR A 458 -10.10 -3.38 -23.55
C TYR A 458 -8.99 -2.46 -23.05
N GLY A 459 -8.52 -2.69 -21.82
CA GLY A 459 -7.43 -1.92 -21.21
C GLY A 459 -6.04 -2.25 -21.77
N LEU A 460 -5.91 -3.32 -22.56
CA LEU A 460 -4.66 -3.71 -23.19
C LEU A 460 -4.57 -3.07 -24.59
N GLU A 461 -3.63 -2.14 -24.77
CA GLU A 461 -3.40 -1.44 -26.07
C GLU A 461 -3.23 -2.40 -27.27
N VAL A 462 -2.82 -3.62 -26.98
CA VAL A 462 -2.54 -4.69 -27.95
C VAL A 462 -3.79 -5.27 -28.60
N SER A 463 -4.98 -5.03 -28.04
CA SER A 463 -6.23 -5.60 -28.55
C SER A 463 -6.60 -5.10 -29.96
N ARG A 464 -5.93 -4.05 -30.46
CA ARG A 464 -6.05 -3.57 -31.86
C ARG A 464 -5.15 -4.33 -32.86
N ARG A 465 -4.20 -5.13 -32.38
CA ARG A 465 -3.22 -5.87 -33.22
C ARG A 465 -3.77 -7.27 -33.51
N VAL A 466 -4.63 -7.37 -34.52
CA VAL A 466 -5.37 -8.61 -34.83
C VAL A 466 -4.48 -9.83 -35.09
N ASN A 467 -3.25 -9.62 -35.58
CA ASN A 467 -2.33 -10.68 -35.99
C ASN A 467 -1.24 -10.98 -34.96
N GLU A 468 -1.35 -10.44 -33.73
CA GLU A 468 -0.31 -10.52 -32.69
C GLU A 468 0.14 -11.96 -32.38
N PHE A 469 -0.77 -12.94 -32.43
CA PHE A 469 -0.49 -14.34 -32.10
C PHE A 469 -0.58 -15.30 -33.31
N ASP A 470 -0.49 -14.80 -34.54
CA ASP A 470 -0.73 -15.65 -35.73
C ASP A 470 0.28 -16.80 -35.89
N ASP A 471 1.53 -16.56 -35.48
CA ASP A 471 2.57 -17.59 -35.48
C ASP A 471 2.41 -18.60 -34.33
N CYS A 472 1.61 -18.30 -33.30
CA CYS A 472 1.51 -19.09 -32.07
C CYS A 472 0.55 -20.30 -32.21
N LYS A 473 0.78 -21.34 -31.39
CA LYS A 473 -0.05 -22.55 -31.32
C LYS A 473 -1.45 -22.32 -30.71
N ARG A 474 -1.56 -21.39 -29.75
CA ARG A 474 -2.82 -20.82 -29.21
C ARG A 474 -3.80 -21.85 -28.60
N GLY A 475 -3.32 -22.75 -27.74
CA GLY A 475 -4.12 -23.78 -27.08
C GLY A 475 -5.09 -23.26 -26.02
N THR A 476 -4.59 -22.66 -24.94
CA THR A 476 -5.42 -22.18 -23.82
C THR A 476 -5.02 -20.77 -23.37
N LEU A 477 -5.99 -19.87 -23.37
CA LEU A 477 -5.92 -18.55 -22.79
C LEU A 477 -6.54 -18.58 -21.39
N TYR A 478 -5.76 -18.26 -20.37
CA TYR A 478 -6.25 -18.07 -19.01
C TYR A 478 -6.41 -16.58 -18.73
N VAL A 479 -7.57 -16.15 -18.23
CA VAL A 479 -7.91 -14.73 -18.04
C VAL A 479 -8.25 -14.40 -16.58
N GLY A 480 -8.02 -13.14 -16.18
CA GLY A 480 -8.38 -12.58 -14.86
C GLY A 480 -9.80 -12.00 -14.80
N GLY A 481 -10.48 -11.90 -15.95
CA GLY A 481 -11.77 -11.26 -16.14
C GLY A 481 -12.87 -12.21 -16.60
N TRP A 482 -13.99 -11.66 -17.06
CA TRP A 482 -15.02 -12.44 -17.76
C TRP A 482 -14.52 -12.89 -19.13
N ILE A 483 -14.81 -14.15 -19.50
CA ILE A 483 -14.38 -14.72 -20.79
C ILE A 483 -14.91 -13.89 -21.96
N SER A 484 -16.13 -13.35 -21.85
CA SER A 484 -16.76 -12.51 -22.87
C SER A 484 -15.93 -11.29 -23.26
N SER A 485 -15.14 -10.73 -22.34
CA SER A 485 -14.25 -9.59 -22.62
C SER A 485 -13.09 -9.95 -23.56
N PHE A 486 -12.79 -11.25 -23.73
CA PHE A 486 -11.70 -11.79 -24.55
C PHE A 486 -12.21 -12.48 -25.84
N ASN A 487 -13.48 -12.30 -26.22
CA ASN A 487 -14.08 -12.92 -27.40
C ASN A 487 -13.86 -12.14 -28.72
N TRP A 488 -12.88 -11.24 -28.78
CA TRP A 488 -12.62 -10.39 -29.96
C TRP A 488 -11.12 -10.14 -30.15
N GLY A 489 -10.74 -9.55 -31.30
CA GLY A 489 -9.36 -9.16 -31.59
C GLY A 489 -8.40 -10.37 -31.61
N PRO A 490 -7.15 -10.23 -31.13
CA PRO A 490 -6.18 -11.32 -31.11
C PRO A 490 -6.56 -12.47 -30.14
N TRP A 491 -7.45 -12.21 -29.19
CA TRP A 491 -7.86 -13.13 -28.13
C TRP A 491 -8.83 -14.21 -28.62
N ALA A 492 -9.73 -13.87 -29.55
CA ALA A 492 -10.71 -14.79 -30.13
C ALA A 492 -10.07 -15.95 -30.93
N LYS A 493 -8.78 -15.84 -31.26
CA LYS A 493 -8.03 -16.86 -32.02
C LYS A 493 -7.54 -18.01 -31.14
N TRP A 494 -7.69 -17.94 -29.81
CA TRP A 494 -7.30 -19.00 -28.88
C TRP A 494 -8.36 -20.11 -28.80
N LYS A 495 -7.94 -21.38 -28.80
CA LYS A 495 -8.86 -22.53 -28.87
C LYS A 495 -9.74 -22.67 -27.62
N ASN A 496 -9.18 -22.38 -26.45
CA ASN A 496 -9.87 -22.45 -25.17
C ASN A 496 -9.63 -21.17 -24.38
N CYS A 497 -10.64 -20.69 -23.65
CA CYS A 497 -10.53 -19.57 -22.73
C CYS A 497 -11.07 -19.95 -21.34
N LYS A 498 -10.30 -19.72 -20.27
CA LYS A 498 -10.64 -20.14 -18.89
C LYS A 498 -10.34 -19.03 -17.87
N ARG A 499 -11.19 -18.88 -16.85
CA ARG A 499 -11.00 -17.89 -15.76
C ARG A 499 -10.09 -18.41 -14.66
N GLU A 500 -8.80 -18.50 -14.94
CA GLU A 500 -7.86 -19.03 -13.95
C GLU A 500 -6.47 -18.35 -13.96
N ALA A 501 -6.36 -17.14 -14.50
CA ALA A 501 -5.14 -16.35 -14.40
C ALA A 501 -4.88 -15.89 -12.96
N TYR A 502 -3.63 -15.59 -12.66
CA TYR A 502 -3.20 -15.32 -11.29
C TYR A 502 -1.94 -14.46 -11.25
N ASP A 503 -1.70 -13.86 -10.08
CA ASP A 503 -0.42 -13.25 -9.72
C ASP A 503 0.40 -14.17 -8.82
N TYR A 504 -0.28 -14.96 -8.00
CA TYR A 504 0.33 -15.88 -7.06
C TYR A 504 -0.37 -17.23 -7.06
N LEU A 505 0.41 -18.30 -7.19
CA LEU A 505 -0.04 -19.69 -7.08
C LEU A 505 0.46 -20.26 -5.75
N ALA A 506 -0.46 -20.54 -4.83
CA ALA A 506 -0.15 -21.17 -3.57
C ALA A 506 0.16 -22.67 -3.75
N THR A 507 0.94 -23.22 -2.83
CA THR A 507 1.34 -24.64 -2.82
C THR A 507 0.17 -25.62 -2.75
N ASN A 508 -0.97 -25.19 -2.21
CA ASN A 508 -2.20 -25.98 -2.15
C ASN A 508 -3.04 -25.91 -3.45
N GLY A 509 -2.58 -25.17 -4.46
CA GLY A 509 -3.22 -24.98 -5.75
C GLY A 509 -4.17 -23.78 -5.84
N LEU A 510 -4.38 -23.05 -4.74
CA LEU A 510 -5.18 -21.83 -4.74
C LEU A 510 -4.45 -20.72 -5.52
N ARG A 511 -5.20 -19.98 -6.32
CA ARG A 511 -4.68 -18.92 -7.19
C ARG A 511 -5.24 -17.58 -6.74
N TYR A 512 -4.35 -16.62 -6.57
CA TYR A 512 -4.66 -15.29 -6.04
C TYR A 512 -4.28 -14.21 -7.04
N THR A 513 -5.08 -13.15 -7.04
CA THR A 513 -4.84 -11.92 -7.81
C THR A 513 -4.73 -10.75 -6.85
N ILE A 514 -3.71 -9.92 -7.03
CA ILE A 514 -3.55 -8.68 -6.28
C ILE A 514 -4.60 -7.68 -6.78
N ILE A 515 -5.39 -7.14 -5.86
CA ILE A 515 -6.45 -6.16 -6.16
C ILE A 515 -6.09 -4.75 -5.71
N ASN A 516 -5.12 -4.63 -4.81
CA ASN A 516 -4.57 -3.34 -4.39
C ASN A 516 -3.07 -3.51 -4.13
N GLY A 517 -2.25 -2.78 -4.89
CA GLY A 517 -0.79 -2.79 -4.78
C GLY A 517 -0.20 -1.83 -3.74
N TYR A 518 -1.04 -1.08 -3.02
CA TYR A 518 -0.64 -0.05 -2.07
C TYR A 518 -0.72 -0.55 -0.63
N ALA A 519 0.27 -0.17 0.17
CA ALA A 519 0.34 -0.51 1.58
C ALA A 519 -0.91 -0.04 2.34
N GLN A 520 -1.43 -0.91 3.19
CA GLN A 520 -2.69 -0.68 3.91
C GLN A 520 -2.70 -1.41 5.26
N THR A 521 -3.49 -0.88 6.19
CA THR A 521 -3.79 -1.56 7.46
C THR A 521 -5.10 -2.32 7.32
N VAL A 522 -5.06 -3.64 7.49
CA VAL A 522 -6.23 -4.53 7.42
C VAL A 522 -6.39 -5.17 8.80
N ASP A 523 -7.53 -4.87 9.45
CA ASP A 523 -7.90 -5.41 10.77
C ASP A 523 -6.81 -5.23 11.85
N GLY A 524 -6.10 -4.09 11.82
CA GLY A 524 -5.04 -3.74 12.76
C GLY A 524 -3.64 -4.18 12.36
N GLU A 525 -3.49 -4.97 11.28
CA GLU A 525 -2.20 -5.46 10.78
C GLU A 525 -1.79 -4.72 9.50
N LYS A 526 -0.47 -4.47 9.34
CA LYS A 526 0.08 -3.77 8.16
C LYS A 526 0.41 -4.76 7.04
N PHE A 527 0.00 -4.44 5.83
CA PHE A 527 0.26 -5.20 4.61
C PHE A 527 0.76 -4.29 3.48
N ASP A 528 1.49 -4.85 2.51
CA ASP A 528 1.95 -4.18 1.28
C ASP A 528 0.81 -3.98 0.27
N GLY A 529 -0.35 -4.57 0.51
CA GLY A 529 -1.51 -4.51 -0.34
C GLY A 529 -2.57 -5.53 0.05
N SER A 530 -3.51 -5.78 -0.86
CA SER A 530 -4.53 -6.82 -0.68
C SER A 530 -4.71 -7.65 -1.94
N ALA A 531 -5.16 -8.88 -1.72
CA ALA A 531 -5.39 -9.90 -2.72
C ALA A 531 -6.81 -10.48 -2.61
N LYS A 532 -7.28 -11.06 -3.70
CA LYS A 532 -8.50 -11.86 -3.76
C LYS A 532 -8.17 -13.31 -4.09
N LEU A 533 -8.87 -14.27 -3.49
CA LEU A 533 -8.91 -15.64 -4.03
C LEU A 533 -9.61 -15.57 -5.38
N PHE A 534 -8.91 -15.94 -6.44
CA PHE A 534 -9.45 -15.89 -7.79
C PHE A 534 -9.90 -17.26 -8.29
N TYR A 535 -9.11 -18.30 -8.01
CA TYR A 535 -9.43 -19.66 -8.41
C TYR A 535 -9.04 -20.70 -7.35
N ALA A 536 -9.88 -21.72 -7.21
CA ALA A 536 -9.71 -22.87 -6.36
C ALA A 536 -9.84 -24.17 -7.18
N PRO A 537 -8.95 -25.15 -7.00
CA PRO A 537 -9.02 -26.42 -7.70
C PRO A 537 -10.18 -27.29 -7.18
N HIS A 538 -10.98 -27.86 -8.10
CA HIS A 538 -12.19 -28.64 -7.78
C HIS A 538 -11.93 -30.16 -7.61
N ASN A 539 -10.88 -30.69 -8.27
CA ASN A 539 -10.50 -32.11 -8.26
C ASN A 539 -9.23 -32.37 -7.47
N THR A 540 -9.21 -31.97 -6.19
CA THR A 540 -8.03 -32.20 -5.32
C THR A 540 -8.12 -33.46 -4.47
N GLY A 541 -9.30 -34.06 -4.35
CA GLY A 541 -9.56 -35.10 -3.35
C GLY A 541 -9.45 -34.61 -1.89
N LYS A 542 -9.29 -33.30 -1.66
CA LYS A 542 -9.14 -32.73 -0.32
C LYS A 542 -10.51 -32.44 0.32
N SER A 543 -10.64 -32.88 1.56
CA SER A 543 -11.82 -32.60 2.39
C SER A 543 -11.80 -31.22 3.05
N GLU A 544 -10.78 -30.40 2.80
CA GLU A 544 -10.69 -29.04 3.34
C GLU A 544 -10.07 -28.05 2.34
N ILE A 545 -10.67 -26.87 2.25
CA ILE A 545 -10.13 -25.69 1.57
C ILE A 545 -9.95 -24.59 2.61
N VAL A 546 -8.70 -24.17 2.81
CA VAL A 546 -8.34 -23.07 3.70
C VAL A 546 -7.90 -21.87 2.87
N ILE A 547 -8.69 -20.80 2.92
CA ILE A 547 -8.33 -19.52 2.33
C ILE A 547 -7.36 -18.84 3.29
N GLN A 548 -6.16 -18.52 2.81
CA GLN A 548 -5.10 -17.91 3.63
C GLN A 548 -5.49 -16.52 4.14
N ASP A 549 -4.95 -16.12 5.29
CA ASP A 549 -5.09 -14.77 5.82
C ASP A 549 -4.39 -13.73 4.92
N TYR A 550 -3.21 -14.09 4.42
CA TYR A 550 -2.39 -13.29 3.53
C TYR A 550 -1.54 -14.20 2.64
N ILE A 551 -1.10 -13.67 1.50
CA ILE A 551 -0.09 -14.30 0.64
C ILE A 551 1.23 -13.53 0.74
N THR A 552 2.35 -14.21 0.47
CA THR A 552 3.68 -13.59 0.44
C THR A 552 4.27 -13.72 -0.95
N LEU A 553 4.54 -12.58 -1.60
CA LEU A 553 5.20 -12.55 -2.90
C LEU A 553 6.73 -12.68 -2.76
N PRO A 554 7.44 -13.08 -3.83
CA PRO A 554 8.91 -13.00 -3.86
C PRO A 554 9.39 -11.61 -3.43
N GLY A 555 10.44 -11.56 -2.61
CA GLY A 555 10.90 -10.33 -1.95
C GLY A 555 10.29 -10.06 -0.57
N GLY A 556 9.39 -10.92 -0.09
CA GLY A 556 8.88 -10.90 1.29
C GLY A 556 7.67 -9.99 1.52
N LYS A 557 7.11 -9.38 0.46
CA LYS A 557 5.93 -8.52 0.56
C LYS A 557 4.68 -9.32 0.85
N LYS A 558 3.86 -8.84 1.81
CA LYS A 558 2.65 -9.52 2.29
C LYS A 558 1.39 -8.80 1.84
N TYR A 559 0.45 -9.56 1.28
CA TYR A 559 -0.83 -9.04 0.80
C TYR A 559 -1.98 -9.74 1.54
N ALA A 560 -2.80 -8.98 2.26
CA ALA A 560 -3.95 -9.54 2.97
C ALA A 560 -4.98 -10.09 1.98
N VAL A 561 -5.50 -11.29 2.21
CA VAL A 561 -6.59 -11.84 1.41
C VAL A 561 -7.90 -11.29 1.94
N THR A 562 -8.44 -10.28 1.26
CA THR A 562 -9.60 -9.53 1.75
C THR A 562 -10.92 -9.95 1.11
N SER A 563 -10.88 -10.74 0.03
CA SER A 563 -12.08 -11.16 -0.67
C SER A 563 -11.94 -12.49 -1.40
N VAL A 564 -13.08 -13.10 -1.69
CA VAL A 564 -13.23 -14.26 -2.57
C VAL A 564 -13.95 -13.83 -3.84
N GLY A 565 -13.37 -14.15 -4.99
CA GLY A 565 -13.89 -13.76 -6.30
C GLY A 565 -15.08 -14.59 -6.78
N THR A 566 -15.64 -14.15 -7.89
CA THR A 566 -16.78 -14.80 -8.57
C THR A 566 -16.35 -16.10 -9.24
N HIS A 567 -17.15 -17.17 -9.12
CA HIS A 567 -16.90 -18.51 -9.71
C HIS A 567 -15.51 -19.08 -9.46
N VAL A 568 -15.08 -19.24 -8.20
CA VAL A 568 -13.69 -19.65 -7.93
C VAL A 568 -13.34 -21.05 -8.43
N PHE A 569 -14.31 -21.93 -8.69
CA PHE A 569 -14.04 -23.27 -9.27
C PHE A 569 -14.10 -23.28 -10.81
N GLY A 570 -14.44 -22.17 -11.45
CA GLY A 570 -14.82 -22.11 -12.86
C GLY A 570 -16.27 -22.56 -13.09
N THR A 571 -16.88 -22.07 -14.17
CA THR A 571 -18.27 -22.38 -14.52
C THR A 571 -18.44 -23.85 -14.88
N GLY A 572 -19.43 -24.52 -14.26
CA GLY A 572 -19.76 -25.93 -14.53
C GLY A 572 -18.90 -26.96 -13.80
N ASN A 573 -17.89 -26.55 -13.04
CA ASN A 573 -17.09 -27.46 -12.23
C ASN A 573 -17.68 -27.58 -10.82
N THR A 574 -17.65 -28.80 -10.27
CA THR A 574 -18.09 -29.09 -8.91
C THR A 574 -17.01 -29.81 -8.13
N LEU A 575 -16.97 -29.59 -6.82
CA LEU A 575 -16.10 -30.33 -5.91
C LEU A 575 -16.34 -31.85 -6.00
N SER A 576 -15.27 -32.62 -6.12
CA SER A 576 -15.31 -34.08 -6.29
C SER A 576 -15.57 -34.86 -5.00
N VAL A 577 -15.30 -34.27 -3.84
CA VAL A 577 -15.46 -34.90 -2.51
C VAL A 577 -16.09 -33.92 -1.53
N LYS A 578 -16.67 -34.43 -0.45
CA LYS A 578 -17.20 -33.59 0.65
C LYS A 578 -16.06 -32.75 1.25
N THR A 579 -16.24 -31.44 1.26
CA THR A 579 -15.20 -30.47 1.63
C THR A 579 -15.74 -29.44 2.61
N ASN A 580 -14.91 -29.10 3.61
CA ASN A 580 -15.11 -27.97 4.50
C ASN A 580 -14.35 -26.74 3.98
N LEU A 581 -14.98 -25.56 4.04
CA LEU A 581 -14.34 -24.29 3.71
C LEU A 581 -14.02 -23.50 4.99
N THR A 582 -12.77 -23.10 5.14
CA THR A 582 -12.31 -22.18 6.19
C THR A 582 -11.88 -20.86 5.57
N LEU A 583 -12.51 -19.75 5.98
CA LEU A 583 -12.15 -18.41 5.54
C LEU A 583 -10.98 -17.85 6.34
N GLY A 584 -10.03 -17.21 5.66
CA GLY A 584 -8.96 -16.45 6.31
C GLY A 584 -9.51 -15.26 7.10
N LYS A 585 -8.80 -14.86 8.15
CA LYS A 585 -9.23 -13.86 9.14
C LYS A 585 -9.55 -12.49 8.56
N HIS A 586 -8.99 -12.15 7.40
CA HIS A 586 -9.14 -10.85 6.74
C HIS A 586 -10.19 -10.83 5.63
N VAL A 587 -10.83 -11.97 5.32
CA VAL A 587 -11.81 -12.04 4.23
C VAL A 587 -13.08 -11.29 4.63
N ARG A 588 -13.34 -10.16 3.96
CA ARG A 588 -14.50 -9.28 4.22
C ARG A 588 -15.66 -9.52 3.27
N THR A 589 -15.39 -10.05 2.07
CA THR A 589 -16.41 -10.18 1.03
C THR A 589 -16.30 -11.52 0.30
N ILE A 590 -17.44 -12.20 0.16
CA ILE A 590 -17.62 -13.29 -0.81
C ILE A 590 -18.41 -12.71 -1.99
N ALA A 591 -17.81 -12.71 -3.18
CA ALA A 591 -18.46 -12.18 -4.38
C ALA A 591 -19.62 -13.06 -4.86
N GLU A 592 -20.37 -12.55 -5.84
CA GLU A 592 -21.46 -13.30 -6.46
C GLU A 592 -21.00 -14.65 -7.02
N GLN A 593 -21.82 -15.67 -6.85
CA GLN A 593 -21.62 -17.02 -7.40
C GLN A 593 -20.25 -17.63 -7.07
N ALA A 594 -19.60 -17.19 -5.99
CA ALA A 594 -18.27 -17.66 -5.61
C ALA A 594 -18.22 -19.19 -5.46
N PHE A 595 -19.21 -19.76 -4.75
CA PHE A 595 -19.34 -21.19 -4.45
C PHE A 595 -20.65 -21.78 -5.01
N LEU A 596 -21.28 -21.15 -6.00
CA LEU A 596 -22.53 -21.66 -6.57
C LEU A 596 -22.39 -23.13 -7.05
N ASP A 597 -23.41 -23.94 -6.76
CA ASP A 597 -23.55 -25.35 -7.16
C ASP A 597 -22.48 -26.31 -6.62
N GLN A 598 -21.70 -25.87 -5.63
CA GLN A 598 -20.72 -26.71 -4.96
C GLN A 598 -21.39 -27.65 -3.96
N THR A 599 -22.21 -28.59 -4.43
CA THR A 599 -23.05 -29.49 -3.61
C THR A 599 -22.29 -30.40 -2.64
N ASN A 600 -20.96 -30.50 -2.78
CA ASN A 600 -20.09 -31.20 -1.84
C ASN A 600 -19.43 -30.27 -0.81
N LEU A 601 -19.76 -28.97 -0.79
CA LEU A 601 -19.31 -28.02 0.22
C LEU A 601 -20.18 -28.15 1.48
N VAL A 602 -19.92 -29.21 2.25
CA VAL A 602 -20.79 -29.62 3.37
C VAL A 602 -20.54 -28.85 4.67
N GLY A 603 -19.40 -28.16 4.80
CA GLY A 603 -19.05 -27.42 6.02
C GLY A 603 -18.48 -26.04 5.73
N LEU A 604 -18.82 -25.08 6.59
CA LEU A 604 -18.44 -23.68 6.45
C LEU A 604 -17.96 -23.12 7.79
N LYS A 605 -16.70 -22.66 7.82
CA LYS A 605 -16.10 -21.92 8.94
C LYS A 605 -15.82 -20.49 8.50
N LEU A 606 -16.68 -19.58 8.97
CA LEU A 606 -16.57 -18.16 8.70
C LEU A 606 -15.47 -17.51 9.55
N ASN A 607 -15.19 -16.24 9.24
CA ASN A 607 -14.25 -15.42 9.98
C ASN A 607 -14.98 -14.19 10.56
N PRO A 608 -14.44 -13.57 11.61
CA PRO A 608 -15.10 -12.50 12.36
C PRO A 608 -15.17 -11.15 11.64
N ASN A 609 -14.46 -10.97 10.53
CA ASN A 609 -14.39 -9.72 9.76
C ASN A 609 -15.24 -9.75 8.48
N LEU A 610 -15.92 -10.87 8.19
CA LEU A 610 -16.81 -10.98 7.04
C LEU A 610 -17.97 -9.97 7.12
N LYS A 611 -18.24 -9.28 6.02
CA LYS A 611 -19.24 -8.22 5.89
C LYS A 611 -20.35 -8.53 4.90
N VAL A 612 -19.98 -9.13 3.76
CA VAL A 612 -20.86 -9.27 2.61
C VAL A 612 -20.75 -10.66 2.02
N ILE A 613 -21.91 -11.25 1.72
CA ILE A 613 -22.03 -12.42 0.83
C ILE A 613 -22.93 -11.99 -0.34
N GLY A 614 -22.35 -12.00 -1.53
CA GLY A 614 -23.00 -11.58 -2.76
C GLY A 614 -24.03 -12.57 -3.28
N VAL A 615 -24.69 -12.19 -4.37
CA VAL A 615 -25.75 -12.99 -5.01
C VAL A 615 -25.27 -14.42 -5.25
N ASN A 616 -26.04 -15.43 -4.80
CA ASN A 616 -25.69 -16.85 -4.96
C ASN A 616 -24.30 -17.24 -4.39
N GLY A 617 -23.73 -16.48 -3.45
CA GLY A 617 -22.38 -16.73 -2.93
C GLY A 617 -22.14 -18.17 -2.46
N PHE A 618 -23.12 -18.76 -1.76
CA PHE A 618 -23.20 -20.16 -1.35
C PHE A 618 -24.52 -20.82 -1.81
N GLY A 619 -25.01 -20.44 -2.99
CA GLY A 619 -26.19 -21.07 -3.58
C GLY A 619 -25.92 -22.56 -3.88
N ASN A 620 -26.84 -23.43 -3.49
CA ASN A 620 -26.83 -24.86 -3.80
C ASN A 620 -25.56 -25.62 -3.32
N CYS A 621 -25.04 -25.31 -2.13
CA CYS A 621 -23.81 -25.88 -1.58
C CYS A 621 -23.99 -27.10 -0.66
N ARG A 622 -25.21 -27.42 -0.21
CA ARG A 622 -25.51 -28.46 0.82
C ARG A 622 -24.73 -28.29 2.13
N ILE A 623 -24.41 -27.05 2.52
CA ILE A 623 -23.76 -26.75 3.80
C ILE A 623 -24.67 -27.25 4.93
N ALA A 624 -24.14 -28.12 5.80
CA ALA A 624 -24.87 -28.75 6.90
C ALA A 624 -24.48 -28.21 8.28
N THR A 625 -23.35 -27.50 8.38
CA THR A 625 -22.94 -26.80 9.60
C THR A 625 -23.82 -25.59 9.84
N ASP A 626 -24.21 -25.33 11.09
CA ASP A 626 -24.97 -24.13 11.45
C ASP A 626 -24.23 -22.86 11.03
N VAL A 627 -25.00 -21.88 10.53
CA VAL A 627 -24.46 -20.65 9.96
C VAL A 627 -24.62 -19.52 10.97
N ILE A 628 -23.55 -19.20 11.68
CA ILE A 628 -23.53 -18.07 12.62
C ILE A 628 -22.85 -16.89 11.92
N LEU A 629 -23.59 -15.88 11.48
CA LEU A 629 -22.99 -14.71 10.84
C LEU A 629 -22.30 -13.82 11.90
N PRO A 630 -21.08 -13.34 11.65
CA PRO A 630 -20.30 -12.63 12.66
C PRO A 630 -20.87 -11.25 12.99
N CYS A 631 -20.70 -10.81 14.24
CA CYS A 631 -21.02 -9.44 14.64
C CYS A 631 -20.29 -8.41 13.76
N GLY A 632 -21.07 -7.54 13.12
CA GLY A 632 -20.62 -6.55 12.15
C GLY A 632 -20.81 -6.96 10.69
N PHE A 633 -21.34 -8.14 10.38
CA PHE A 633 -21.80 -8.51 9.04
C PHE A 633 -22.96 -7.61 8.60
N THR A 634 -22.98 -7.13 7.36
CA THR A 634 -23.92 -6.07 6.93
C THR A 634 -24.91 -6.49 5.84
N THR A 635 -24.51 -7.38 4.92
CA THR A 635 -25.25 -7.59 3.67
C THR A 635 -25.32 -9.05 3.23
N LEU A 636 -26.54 -9.59 3.17
CA LEU A 636 -26.89 -10.85 2.51
C LEU A 636 -27.65 -10.56 1.23
N GLU A 637 -27.02 -10.82 0.08
CA GLU A 637 -27.68 -10.59 -1.20
C GLU A 637 -28.54 -11.79 -1.65
N SER A 638 -29.21 -11.62 -2.79
CA SER A 638 -30.22 -12.55 -3.25
C SER A 638 -29.64 -13.96 -3.41
N HIS A 639 -30.36 -14.97 -2.93
CA HIS A 639 -29.94 -16.38 -2.99
C HIS A 639 -28.58 -16.71 -2.31
N ALA A 640 -28.02 -15.84 -1.48
CA ALA A 640 -26.70 -16.03 -0.84
C ALA A 640 -26.51 -17.42 -0.20
N PHE A 641 -27.49 -17.94 0.53
CA PHE A 641 -27.53 -19.28 1.12
C PHE A 641 -28.72 -20.11 0.61
N TYR A 642 -29.09 -19.93 -0.65
CA TYR A 642 -30.19 -20.67 -1.26
C TYR A 642 -29.90 -22.17 -1.32
N ASN A 643 -30.87 -23.01 -0.97
CA ASN A 643 -30.80 -24.48 -1.10
C ASN A 643 -29.58 -25.14 -0.40
N ASN A 644 -29.48 -24.97 0.93
CA ASN A 644 -28.50 -25.64 1.78
C ASN A 644 -29.17 -26.58 2.81
N SER A 645 -28.42 -27.07 3.80
CA SER A 645 -28.83 -28.13 4.72
C SER A 645 -28.55 -27.85 6.21
N PHE A 646 -28.22 -26.61 6.57
CA PHE A 646 -27.98 -26.21 7.95
C PHE A 646 -29.29 -26.14 8.74
N LYS A 647 -29.21 -26.39 10.05
CA LYS A 647 -30.37 -26.42 10.94
C LYS A 647 -30.63 -25.09 11.60
N ARG A 648 -29.58 -24.30 11.85
CA ARG A 648 -29.68 -22.97 12.46
C ARG A 648 -28.96 -21.92 11.61
N ILE A 649 -29.56 -20.74 11.51
CA ILE A 649 -28.87 -19.53 11.06
C ILE A 649 -29.06 -18.39 12.06
N LEU A 650 -27.95 -17.73 12.43
CA LEU A 650 -27.95 -16.50 13.24
C LEU A 650 -27.60 -15.32 12.34
N ILE A 651 -28.52 -14.38 12.24
CA ILE A 651 -28.42 -13.13 11.48
C ILE A 651 -28.37 -11.98 12.50
N PRO A 652 -27.19 -11.38 12.74
CA PRO A 652 -27.00 -10.40 13.80
C PRO A 652 -27.64 -9.05 13.46
N SER A 653 -27.76 -8.20 14.48
CA SER A 653 -28.30 -6.85 14.43
C SER A 653 -27.56 -5.92 13.48
N SER A 654 -26.29 -6.22 13.18
CA SER A 654 -25.48 -5.48 12.21
C SER A 654 -25.96 -5.62 10.77
N VAL A 655 -26.79 -6.63 10.46
CA VAL A 655 -27.30 -6.84 9.11
C VAL A 655 -28.35 -5.77 8.82
N THR A 656 -28.06 -4.93 7.81
CA THR A 656 -28.94 -3.83 7.40
C THR A 656 -29.54 -4.06 6.02
N LYS A 657 -28.99 -4.99 5.22
CA LYS A 657 -29.51 -5.36 3.90
C LYS A 657 -29.65 -6.88 3.79
N MET A 658 -30.85 -7.33 3.48
CA MET A 658 -31.18 -8.69 3.08
C MET A 658 -32.05 -8.63 1.83
N ASP A 659 -31.63 -9.32 0.77
CA ASP A 659 -32.40 -9.41 -0.48
C ASP A 659 -33.26 -10.69 -0.52
N SER A 660 -34.25 -10.72 -1.41
CA SER A 660 -35.18 -11.84 -1.54
C SER A 660 -34.48 -13.18 -1.82
N LYS A 661 -35.05 -14.28 -1.30
CA LYS A 661 -34.57 -15.66 -1.42
C LYS A 661 -33.18 -15.95 -0.85
N CYS A 662 -32.56 -15.02 -0.10
CA CYS A 662 -31.22 -15.20 0.47
C CYS A 662 -31.07 -16.46 1.35
N ILE A 663 -32.16 -16.95 1.96
CA ILE A 663 -32.18 -18.16 2.79
C ILE A 663 -33.29 -19.16 2.38
N ALA A 664 -33.84 -19.03 1.17
CA ALA A 664 -34.88 -19.93 0.69
C ALA A 664 -34.34 -21.34 0.36
N LYS A 665 -35.24 -22.32 0.30
CA LYS A 665 -34.99 -23.76 0.04
C LYS A 665 -34.09 -24.47 1.06
N ASN A 666 -33.98 -23.93 2.26
CA ASN A 666 -33.31 -24.60 3.37
C ASN A 666 -34.31 -25.52 4.10
N ASN A 667 -34.59 -26.68 3.51
CA ASN A 667 -35.65 -27.59 3.98
C ASN A 667 -35.37 -28.23 5.35
N TYR A 668 -34.11 -28.17 5.82
CA TYR A 668 -33.69 -28.71 7.13
C TYR A 668 -33.65 -27.66 8.23
N LEU A 669 -34.01 -26.41 7.91
CA LEU A 669 -33.93 -25.29 8.85
C LEU A 669 -34.93 -25.51 9.99
N GLN A 670 -34.39 -25.48 11.21
CA GLN A 670 -35.13 -25.62 12.46
C GLN A 670 -35.27 -24.26 13.16
N GLU A 671 -34.24 -23.42 13.05
CA GLU A 671 -34.15 -22.16 13.79
C GLU A 671 -33.53 -21.03 12.96
N ILE A 672 -34.20 -19.87 12.97
CA ILE A 672 -33.69 -18.60 12.45
C ILE A 672 -33.65 -17.64 13.63
N ILE A 673 -32.48 -17.07 13.91
CA ILE A 673 -32.32 -15.96 14.85
C ILE A 673 -32.07 -14.70 14.01
N LEU A 674 -33.04 -13.78 13.99
CA LEU A 674 -32.99 -12.57 13.18
C LEU A 674 -33.03 -11.34 14.08
N ASN A 675 -31.87 -10.81 14.44
CA ASN A 675 -31.76 -9.77 15.48
C ASN A 675 -31.90 -8.33 14.95
N ASN A 676 -32.81 -8.09 14.00
CA ASN A 676 -33.11 -6.75 13.52
C ASN A 676 -34.61 -6.62 13.17
N ALA A 677 -35.32 -5.82 13.96
CA ALA A 677 -36.76 -5.64 13.85
C ALA A 677 -37.21 -4.97 12.54
N GLN A 678 -36.32 -4.27 11.82
CA GLN A 678 -36.67 -3.60 10.56
C GLN A 678 -37.10 -4.60 9.48
N PHE A 679 -36.57 -5.83 9.50
CA PHE A 679 -36.91 -6.85 8.51
C PHE A 679 -38.34 -7.37 8.61
N ALA A 680 -39.09 -7.02 9.66
CA ALA A 680 -40.53 -7.29 9.74
C ALA A 680 -41.31 -6.63 8.58
N TYR A 681 -40.77 -5.56 7.98
CA TYR A 681 -41.42 -4.81 6.90
C TYR A 681 -40.87 -5.14 5.51
N ASN A 682 -39.86 -6.03 5.42
CA ASN A 682 -39.20 -6.37 4.17
C ASN A 682 -39.92 -7.53 3.45
N TYR A 683 -39.81 -7.54 2.12
CA TYR A 683 -40.20 -8.65 1.26
C TYR A 683 -39.02 -9.63 1.13
N ILE A 684 -39.02 -10.70 1.92
CA ILE A 684 -38.02 -11.77 1.84
C ILE A 684 -38.74 -13.08 1.57
N ASP A 685 -38.67 -13.58 0.34
CA ASP A 685 -39.27 -14.86 -0.02
C ASP A 685 -38.51 -16.01 0.69
N LEU A 686 -39.27 -16.84 1.41
CA LEU A 686 -38.82 -17.99 2.20
C LEU A 686 -39.27 -19.32 1.60
N GLU A 687 -39.42 -19.39 0.27
CA GLU A 687 -39.77 -20.59 -0.49
C GLU A 687 -39.14 -21.86 0.11
N ASN A 688 -39.97 -22.85 0.47
CA ASN A 688 -39.56 -24.14 1.06
C ASN A 688 -38.75 -24.09 2.38
N VAL A 689 -38.81 -22.99 3.14
CA VAL A 689 -38.46 -23.03 4.56
C VAL A 689 -39.59 -23.72 5.33
N PRO A 690 -39.32 -24.70 6.21
CA PRO A 690 -40.37 -25.40 6.95
C PRO A 690 -41.18 -24.46 7.84
N LYS A 691 -42.52 -24.56 7.80
CA LYS A 691 -43.41 -23.82 8.71
C LYS A 691 -43.17 -24.14 10.20
N SER A 692 -42.56 -25.30 10.49
CA SER A 692 -42.12 -25.69 11.84
C SER A 692 -40.86 -24.98 12.31
N CYS A 693 -40.17 -24.24 11.44
CA CYS A 693 -38.99 -23.47 11.81
C CYS A 693 -39.36 -22.38 12.81
N LYS A 694 -38.59 -22.29 13.89
CA LYS A 694 -38.72 -21.23 14.89
C LYS A 694 -37.99 -20.00 14.40
N LEU A 695 -38.68 -18.86 14.38
CA LEU A 695 -38.12 -17.56 14.06
C LEU A 695 -38.01 -16.74 15.34
N TYR A 696 -36.80 -16.62 15.89
CA TYR A 696 -36.51 -15.75 17.03
C TYR A 696 -36.24 -14.32 16.54
N VAL A 697 -37.01 -13.37 17.07
CA VAL A 697 -36.91 -11.93 16.74
C VAL A 697 -36.67 -11.09 18.00
N PRO A 698 -36.25 -9.81 17.88
CA PRO A 698 -36.08 -8.95 19.04
C PRO A 698 -37.38 -8.83 19.83
N ALA A 699 -37.29 -8.89 21.16
CA ALA A 699 -38.45 -8.75 22.04
C ALA A 699 -39.23 -7.47 21.70
N GLY A 700 -40.56 -7.59 21.59
CA GLY A 700 -41.47 -6.49 21.22
C GLY A 700 -41.68 -6.29 19.71
N SER A 701 -41.04 -7.09 18.84
CA SER A 701 -41.23 -7.01 17.38
C SER A 701 -42.04 -8.16 16.76
N GLU A 702 -42.45 -9.13 17.58
CA GLU A 702 -43.11 -10.38 17.18
C GLU A 702 -44.38 -10.14 16.39
N GLU A 703 -45.21 -9.20 16.84
CA GLU A 703 -46.47 -8.84 16.16
C GLU A 703 -46.25 -8.25 14.76
N ALA A 704 -45.17 -7.50 14.56
CA ALA A 704 -44.82 -6.98 13.24
C ALA A 704 -44.40 -8.13 12.31
N PHE A 705 -43.59 -9.07 12.80
CA PHE A 705 -43.17 -10.25 12.04
C PHE A 705 -44.33 -11.21 11.73
N LYS A 706 -45.28 -11.43 12.66
CA LYS A 706 -46.48 -12.25 12.42
C LYS A 706 -47.37 -11.67 11.30
N LYS A 707 -47.43 -10.34 11.18
CA LYS A 707 -48.19 -9.66 10.11
C LYS A 707 -47.51 -9.69 8.75
N ASN A 708 -46.21 -9.99 8.70
CA ASN A 708 -45.48 -10.11 7.45
C ASN A 708 -45.90 -11.37 6.71
N GLN A 709 -46.15 -11.26 5.40
CA GLN A 709 -46.65 -12.37 4.57
C GLN A 709 -45.70 -13.57 4.44
N TYR A 710 -44.39 -13.39 4.67
CA TYR A 710 -43.39 -14.45 4.60
C TYR A 710 -42.95 -14.89 5.99
N TRP A 711 -42.45 -13.97 6.81
CA TRP A 711 -41.98 -14.30 8.15
C TRP A 711 -43.09 -14.85 9.05
N GLY A 712 -44.33 -14.37 8.88
CA GLY A 712 -45.50 -14.85 9.61
C GLY A 712 -45.91 -16.28 9.27
N THR A 713 -45.31 -16.91 8.26
CA THR A 713 -45.53 -18.34 7.96
C THR A 713 -44.77 -19.28 8.91
N LEU A 714 -43.83 -18.76 9.69
CA LEU A 714 -42.98 -19.49 10.62
C LEU A 714 -43.50 -19.39 12.07
N GLN A 715 -42.91 -20.17 12.99
CA GLN A 715 -43.19 -20.04 14.41
C GLN A 715 -42.46 -18.83 15.00
N VAL A 716 -43.09 -17.65 14.97
CA VAL A 716 -42.51 -16.40 15.47
C VAL A 716 -42.43 -16.40 17.01
N MET A 717 -41.23 -16.24 17.54
CA MET A 717 -40.90 -16.22 18.96
C MET A 717 -40.00 -15.02 19.28
N GLU A 718 -40.00 -14.58 20.52
CA GLU A 718 -39.03 -13.60 21.03
C GLU A 718 -37.75 -14.26 21.52
N GLY A 719 -36.65 -13.50 21.46
CA GLY A 719 -35.35 -13.88 22.00
C GLY A 719 -34.25 -13.91 20.96
N ALA A 720 -34.26 -12.98 20.00
CA ALA A 720 -33.12 -12.81 19.10
C ALA A 720 -31.94 -12.15 19.81
N TYR A 721 -30.74 -12.47 19.33
CA TYR A 721 -29.48 -12.03 19.90
C TYR A 721 -28.36 -12.03 18.87
N ASP A 722 -27.23 -11.40 19.23
CA ASP A 722 -26.02 -11.39 18.41
C ASP A 722 -24.99 -12.42 18.88
N PHE A 723 -24.78 -12.54 20.19
CA PHE A 723 -23.86 -13.51 20.76
C PHE A 723 -24.29 -13.93 22.18
N THR A 724 -23.70 -15.03 22.66
CA THR A 724 -23.94 -15.61 23.99
C THR A 724 -22.68 -15.50 24.85
N TYR A 725 -22.83 -15.74 26.15
CA TYR A 725 -21.70 -15.67 27.08
C TYR A 725 -20.73 -16.81 26.78
N GLN A 726 -19.47 -16.49 26.50
CA GLN A 726 -18.43 -17.47 26.18
C GLN A 726 -18.76 -18.40 24.99
N ASP A 727 -19.60 -17.95 24.04
CA ASP A 727 -20.12 -18.79 22.95
C ASP A 727 -20.75 -20.11 23.45
N ALA A 728 -21.28 -20.08 24.68
CA ALA A 728 -21.97 -21.21 25.25
C ALA A 728 -23.28 -21.48 24.49
N ASP A 729 -23.72 -22.74 24.57
CA ASP A 729 -24.98 -23.18 24.01
C ASP A 729 -26.10 -22.18 24.37
N PRO A 730 -26.79 -21.60 23.37
CA PRO A 730 -27.82 -20.60 23.59
C PRO A 730 -29.00 -21.10 24.42
N TYR A 731 -29.11 -22.39 24.72
CA TYR A 731 -30.08 -22.95 25.66
C TYR A 731 -29.58 -23.12 27.09
N ASN A 732 -28.27 -22.93 27.32
CA ASN A 732 -27.62 -23.09 28.63
C ASN A 732 -27.18 -21.76 29.24
N THR A 733 -27.21 -20.63 28.51
CA THR A 733 -26.88 -19.31 29.09
C THR A 733 -28.06 -18.65 29.79
N ILE A 734 -27.82 -17.86 30.84
CA ILE A 734 -28.90 -17.15 31.56
C ILE A 734 -29.27 -15.80 30.93
N TYR A 735 -28.67 -15.45 29.81
CA TYR A 735 -28.96 -14.24 29.05
C TYR A 735 -28.36 -14.36 27.67
N HIS A 736 -28.90 -13.55 26.76
CA HIS A 736 -28.31 -13.28 25.47
C HIS A 736 -27.86 -11.82 25.38
N MET A 737 -27.04 -11.50 24.38
CA MET A 737 -26.56 -10.13 24.17
C MET A 737 -26.84 -9.64 22.76
N SER A 738 -27.25 -8.38 22.67
CA SER A 738 -27.40 -7.67 21.40
C SER A 738 -26.49 -6.45 21.39
N VAL A 739 -25.71 -6.33 20.32
CA VAL A 739 -24.90 -5.16 19.99
C VAL A 739 -25.83 -4.04 19.57
N ILE A 740 -25.65 -2.87 20.18
CA ILE A 740 -26.45 -1.66 19.92
C ILE A 740 -25.64 -0.58 19.20
N SER A 741 -24.33 -0.74 19.13
CA SER A 741 -23.42 0.15 18.41
C SER A 741 -22.20 -0.65 17.98
N HIS A 742 -21.88 -0.61 16.69
CA HIS A 742 -20.74 -1.32 16.09
C HIS A 742 -19.50 -0.43 15.91
N SER A 743 -19.52 0.78 16.49
CA SER A 743 -18.40 1.73 16.41
C SER A 743 -17.34 1.36 17.46
N PRO A 744 -16.12 0.97 17.08
CA PRO A 744 -15.07 0.65 18.04
C PRO A 744 -14.57 1.89 18.78
N PHE A 745 -14.15 1.73 20.03
CA PHE A 745 -13.55 2.80 20.85
C PHE A 745 -12.64 2.23 21.94
N THR A 746 -11.71 3.04 22.44
CA THR A 746 -10.76 2.63 23.49
C THR A 746 -10.97 3.46 24.76
N ILE A 747 -11.05 2.79 25.90
CA ILE A 747 -11.11 3.41 27.25
C ILE A 747 -10.13 2.68 28.14
N ASP A 748 -9.27 3.42 28.86
CA ASP A 748 -8.28 2.90 29.79
C ASP A 748 -7.39 1.78 29.21
N GLY A 749 -6.99 1.93 27.95
CA GLY A 749 -6.15 0.95 27.24
C GLY A 749 -6.88 -0.31 26.76
N VAL A 750 -8.18 -0.44 26.98
CA VAL A 750 -9.01 -1.55 26.47
C VAL A 750 -9.80 -1.09 25.25
N THR A 751 -9.63 -1.77 24.12
CA THR A 751 -10.41 -1.53 22.91
C THR A 751 -11.69 -2.38 22.91
N TYR A 752 -12.82 -1.70 22.81
CA TYR A 752 -14.14 -2.29 22.65
C TYR A 752 -14.55 -2.23 21.18
N ALA A 753 -15.10 -3.32 20.66
CA ALA A 753 -15.66 -3.41 19.31
C ALA A 753 -16.98 -2.64 19.16
N GLY A 754 -17.57 -2.22 20.28
CA GLY A 754 -18.86 -1.55 20.30
C GLY A 754 -19.51 -1.58 21.68
N LYS A 755 -20.81 -1.29 21.70
CA LYS A 755 -21.65 -1.34 22.91
C LYS A 755 -22.70 -2.43 22.75
N ALA A 756 -23.02 -3.13 23.83
CA ALA A 756 -24.05 -4.18 23.86
C ALA A 756 -24.96 -4.06 25.09
N ARG A 757 -26.06 -4.82 25.08
CA ARG A 757 -27.02 -4.94 26.19
C ARG A 757 -27.39 -6.40 26.41
N TYR A 758 -27.75 -6.73 27.65
CA TYR A 758 -28.39 -7.99 27.98
C TYR A 758 -29.82 -7.98 27.44
N VAL A 759 -30.25 -9.03 26.75
CA VAL A 759 -31.58 -9.12 26.13
C VAL A 759 -32.30 -10.40 26.54
N TYR A 760 -33.60 -10.44 26.26
CA TYR A 760 -34.48 -11.53 26.64
C TYR A 760 -34.00 -12.88 26.12
N HIS A 761 -34.05 -13.89 26.99
CA HIS A 761 -33.81 -15.28 26.63
C HIS A 761 -35.03 -16.14 26.99
N PRO A 762 -35.63 -16.87 26.03
CA PRO A 762 -36.90 -17.56 26.23
C PRO A 762 -36.88 -18.71 27.25
N ALA A 763 -35.72 -19.32 27.53
CA ALA A 763 -35.60 -20.41 28.50
C ALA A 763 -35.47 -19.91 29.95
N ASN A 764 -35.20 -18.62 30.17
CA ASN A 764 -34.91 -18.11 31.50
C ASN A 764 -36.08 -18.27 32.48
N LYS A 765 -37.32 -18.14 32.01
CA LYS A 765 -38.53 -18.30 32.83
C LYS A 765 -38.71 -19.71 33.41
N GLU A 766 -38.06 -20.72 32.82
CA GLU A 766 -38.19 -22.13 33.22
C GLU A 766 -37.05 -22.57 34.16
N ARG A 767 -36.03 -21.73 34.36
CA ARG A 767 -34.86 -22.06 35.18
C ARG A 767 -35.11 -21.76 36.64
N THR A 768 -35.13 -22.79 37.49
CA THR A 768 -35.41 -22.64 38.93
C THR A 768 -34.17 -22.40 39.80
N ASN A 769 -32.97 -22.70 39.31
CA ASN A 769 -31.76 -22.83 40.13
C ASN A 769 -30.91 -21.55 40.24
N ILE A 770 -31.39 -20.41 39.73
CA ILE A 770 -30.56 -19.21 39.52
C ILE A 770 -31.27 -18.03 40.16
N THR A 771 -30.79 -17.59 41.31
CA THR A 771 -31.43 -16.53 42.12
C THR A 771 -30.75 -15.17 41.99
N GLN A 772 -29.59 -15.10 41.34
CA GLN A 772 -28.80 -13.87 41.18
C GLN A 772 -28.35 -13.68 39.74
N PHE A 773 -28.42 -12.44 39.27
CA PHE A 773 -27.83 -11.97 38.02
C PHE A 773 -26.75 -10.93 38.32
N THR A 774 -25.52 -11.13 37.83
CA THR A 774 -24.44 -10.14 38.00
C THR A 774 -24.06 -9.56 36.65
N ALA A 775 -24.36 -8.27 36.45
CA ALA A 775 -23.98 -7.53 35.27
C ALA A 775 -22.48 -7.16 35.30
N THR A 776 -21.79 -7.38 34.20
CA THR A 776 -20.37 -7.04 34.05
C THR A 776 -20.20 -5.72 33.32
N PHE A 777 -19.00 -5.13 33.38
CA PHE A 777 -18.67 -3.93 32.60
C PHE A 777 -18.59 -4.22 31.09
N SER A 778 -18.29 -5.47 30.73
CA SER A 778 -18.00 -5.86 29.36
C SER A 778 -18.12 -7.36 29.18
N GLU A 779 -18.65 -7.76 28.03
CA GLU A 779 -18.72 -9.16 27.61
C GLU A 779 -17.87 -9.38 26.36
N THR A 780 -17.48 -10.62 26.10
CA THR A 780 -16.65 -10.97 24.95
C THR A 780 -17.41 -11.90 24.02
N ASP A 781 -17.50 -11.51 22.76
CA ASP A 781 -17.96 -12.35 21.66
C ASP A 781 -16.81 -13.24 21.19
N TYR A 782 -16.90 -14.53 21.50
CA TYR A 782 -15.92 -15.54 21.13
C TYR A 782 -16.22 -16.18 19.76
N THR A 783 -17.35 -15.82 19.13
CA THR A 783 -17.71 -16.40 17.83
C THR A 783 -16.61 -16.12 16.81
N HIS A 784 -16.31 -17.14 16.00
CA HIS A 784 -15.26 -17.10 14.98
C HIS A 784 -13.84 -16.75 15.49
N GLY A 785 -13.59 -16.82 16.80
CA GLY A 785 -12.26 -16.67 17.40
C GLY A 785 -11.67 -15.27 17.45
N ALA A 786 -12.43 -14.20 17.17
CA ALA A 786 -11.92 -12.82 17.28
C ALA A 786 -11.85 -12.31 18.72
N ASN A 787 -12.61 -12.89 19.65
CA ASN A 787 -12.71 -12.44 21.04
C ASN A 787 -13.03 -10.94 21.15
N LYS A 788 -14.04 -10.48 20.40
CA LYS A 788 -14.42 -9.06 20.36
C LYS A 788 -15.06 -8.65 21.68
N LYS A 789 -14.46 -7.69 22.37
CA LYS A 789 -14.99 -7.18 23.64
C LYS A 789 -16.02 -6.09 23.40
N TYR A 790 -17.20 -6.21 23.99
CA TYR A 790 -18.27 -5.23 23.93
C TYR A 790 -18.49 -4.61 25.31
N MET A 791 -18.61 -3.28 25.35
CA MET A 791 -18.95 -2.59 26.59
C MET A 791 -20.44 -2.77 26.86
N MET A 792 -20.78 -3.27 28.05
CA MET A 792 -22.17 -3.49 28.41
C MET A 792 -22.79 -2.20 28.90
N THR A 793 -23.98 -1.86 28.37
CA THR A 793 -24.63 -0.55 28.59
C THR A 793 -25.99 -0.61 29.26
N GLY A 794 -26.52 -1.81 29.50
CA GLY A 794 -27.76 -1.99 30.26
C GLY A 794 -28.53 -3.24 29.85
N PHE A 795 -29.81 -3.21 30.14
CA PHE A 795 -30.77 -4.29 29.89
C PHE A 795 -31.76 -3.84 28.83
N GLY A 796 -31.93 -4.61 27.77
CA GLY A 796 -32.92 -4.38 26.72
C GLY A 796 -34.33 -4.76 27.16
N ASP A 797 -35.26 -4.69 26.22
CA ASP A 797 -36.66 -5.01 26.47
C ASP A 797 -36.79 -6.46 26.93
N ARG A 798 -37.59 -6.65 27.98
CA ARG A 798 -37.93 -7.94 28.60
C ARG A 798 -36.73 -8.78 29.06
N ALA A 799 -35.54 -8.20 29.22
CA ALA A 799 -34.30 -8.95 29.46
C ALA A 799 -34.40 -10.08 30.51
N LEU A 800 -35.06 -9.81 31.64
CA LEU A 800 -35.31 -10.76 32.73
C LEU A 800 -36.82 -10.88 33.04
N ASP A 801 -37.71 -10.53 32.10
CA ASP A 801 -39.16 -10.63 32.28
C ASP A 801 -39.56 -12.08 32.63
N MET A 802 -40.47 -12.24 33.58
CA MET A 802 -40.97 -13.54 34.07
C MET A 802 -39.91 -14.44 34.71
N CYS A 803 -38.71 -13.94 35.02
CA CYS A 803 -37.70 -14.69 35.74
C CYS A 803 -37.99 -14.67 37.25
N THR A 804 -39.08 -15.33 37.67
CA THR A 804 -39.60 -15.31 39.04
C THR A 804 -38.60 -15.81 40.08
N GLN A 805 -37.58 -16.56 39.67
CA GLN A 805 -36.51 -17.07 40.53
C GLN A 805 -35.47 -16.00 40.89
N ILE A 806 -35.30 -14.95 40.08
CA ILE A 806 -34.24 -13.95 40.26
C ILE A 806 -34.63 -13.02 41.41
N GLN A 807 -33.82 -13.05 42.47
CA GLN A 807 -34.00 -12.28 43.70
C GLN A 807 -33.04 -11.09 43.81
N ASN A 808 -31.91 -11.14 43.07
CA ASN A 808 -30.90 -10.10 43.10
C ASN A 808 -30.37 -9.81 41.68
N VAL A 809 -30.22 -8.53 41.34
CA VAL A 809 -29.59 -8.07 40.10
C VAL A 809 -28.48 -7.08 40.46
N GLU A 810 -27.23 -7.54 40.40
CA GLU A 810 -26.07 -6.73 40.75
C GLU A 810 -25.59 -5.94 39.53
N THR A 811 -25.68 -4.62 39.62
CA THR A 811 -25.28 -3.70 38.54
C THR A 811 -24.01 -2.91 38.86
N GLY A 812 -23.47 -3.02 40.09
CA GLY A 812 -22.40 -2.18 40.60
C GLY A 812 -21.06 -2.25 39.86
N LYS A 813 -20.80 -3.34 39.12
CA LYS A 813 -19.60 -3.46 38.26
C LYS A 813 -19.77 -2.79 36.89
N MET A 814 -20.99 -2.46 36.50
CA MET A 814 -21.35 -1.95 35.18
C MET A 814 -21.27 -0.41 35.14
N LYS A 815 -20.06 0.14 35.08
CA LYS A 815 -19.84 1.60 35.09
C LYS A 815 -20.48 2.35 33.90
N ALA A 816 -20.80 1.65 32.82
CA ALA A 816 -21.42 2.21 31.61
C ALA A 816 -22.94 1.98 31.53
N PHE A 817 -23.60 1.68 32.66
CA PHE A 817 -25.03 1.45 32.74
C PHE A 817 -25.81 2.71 32.36
N VAL A 818 -26.50 2.69 31.22
CA VAL A 818 -27.27 3.83 30.71
C VAL A 818 -28.72 3.50 30.38
N HIS A 819 -29.14 2.23 30.39
CA HIS A 819 -30.44 1.82 29.81
C HIS A 819 -31.11 0.66 30.55
N ILE A 820 -32.40 0.82 30.84
CA ILE A 820 -33.33 -0.25 31.26
C ILE A 820 -34.49 -0.26 30.26
N GLY A 821 -34.68 -1.36 29.54
CA GLY A 821 -35.72 -1.51 28.52
C GLY A 821 -37.13 -1.71 29.10
N ARG A 822 -38.12 -1.75 28.22
CA ARG A 822 -39.52 -2.05 28.56
C ARG A 822 -39.61 -3.42 29.21
N ARG A 823 -40.28 -3.52 30.36
CA ARG A 823 -40.47 -4.77 31.12
C ARG A 823 -39.17 -5.51 31.46
N ALA A 824 -38.02 -4.84 31.47
CA ALA A 824 -36.72 -5.49 31.59
C ALA A 824 -36.57 -6.39 32.82
N PHE A 825 -37.21 -6.05 33.94
CA PHE A 825 -37.22 -6.83 35.18
C PHE A 825 -38.62 -7.24 35.63
N ALA A 826 -39.62 -7.12 34.76
CA ALA A 826 -41.00 -7.36 35.14
C ALA A 826 -41.21 -8.81 35.64
N ASN A 827 -42.09 -8.99 36.62
CA ASN A 827 -42.42 -10.28 37.21
C ASN A 827 -41.21 -11.07 37.77
N THR A 828 -40.16 -10.39 38.20
CA THR A 828 -39.03 -11.01 38.93
C THR A 828 -39.29 -11.00 40.45
N SER A 829 -38.45 -11.68 41.23
CA SER A 829 -38.49 -11.66 42.70
C SER A 829 -37.44 -10.73 43.32
N ILE A 830 -36.97 -9.73 42.56
CA ILE A 830 -36.00 -8.76 43.07
C ILE A 830 -36.56 -8.03 44.29
N LYS A 831 -35.74 -7.89 45.34
CA LYS A 831 -36.16 -7.26 46.60
C LYS A 831 -35.91 -5.76 46.64
N ASN A 832 -34.75 -5.36 46.15
CA ASN A 832 -34.32 -3.97 46.07
C ASN A 832 -33.60 -3.75 44.74
N PHE A 833 -33.73 -2.56 44.16
CA PHE A 833 -32.95 -2.19 42.98
C PHE A 833 -32.57 -0.71 43.01
N GLU A 834 -31.34 -0.43 42.61
CA GLU A 834 -30.84 0.93 42.46
C GLU A 834 -30.61 1.25 40.98
N VAL A 835 -31.33 2.25 40.48
CA VAL A 835 -31.10 2.82 39.14
C VAL A 835 -29.98 3.84 39.26
N PRO A 836 -28.79 3.59 38.68
CA PRO A 836 -27.64 4.46 38.86
C PRO A 836 -27.83 5.84 38.22
N ASP A 837 -27.05 6.83 38.68
CA ASP A 837 -27.04 8.22 38.20
C ASP A 837 -26.78 8.33 36.68
N THR A 838 -26.02 7.37 36.15
CA THR A 838 -25.67 7.20 34.74
C THR A 838 -26.81 6.68 33.87
N CYS A 839 -27.85 6.06 34.43
CA CYS A 839 -28.98 5.55 33.67
C CYS A 839 -29.81 6.71 33.07
N VAL A 840 -29.94 6.76 31.75
CA VAL A 840 -30.65 7.82 31.01
C VAL A 840 -31.97 7.37 30.39
N TYR A 841 -32.28 6.08 30.41
CA TYR A 841 -33.54 5.56 29.88
C TYR A 841 -34.13 4.48 30.78
N LEU A 842 -35.40 4.63 31.14
CA LEU A 842 -36.21 3.66 31.87
C LEU A 842 -37.44 3.31 31.04
N GLY A 843 -37.60 2.06 30.64
CA GLY A 843 -38.70 1.62 29.80
C GLY A 843 -40.02 1.45 30.56
N ASP A 844 -41.12 1.42 29.82
CA ASP A 844 -42.46 1.10 30.33
C ASP A 844 -42.43 -0.23 31.08
N GLU A 845 -43.12 -0.30 32.22
CA GLU A 845 -43.34 -1.49 33.04
C GLU A 845 -42.05 -2.19 33.49
N ALA A 846 -40.89 -1.52 33.50
CA ALA A 846 -39.60 -2.16 33.75
C ALA A 846 -39.53 -2.95 35.06
N PHE A 847 -40.28 -2.53 36.10
CA PHE A 847 -40.34 -3.15 37.42
C PHE A 847 -41.75 -3.62 37.82
N VAL A 848 -42.68 -3.75 36.87
CA VAL A 848 -44.06 -4.17 37.15
C VAL A 848 -44.12 -5.65 37.55
N GLY A 849 -44.96 -5.99 38.52
CA GLY A 849 -45.18 -7.37 38.96
C GLY A 849 -44.02 -7.95 39.79
N CYS A 850 -43.01 -7.15 40.14
CA CYS A 850 -41.96 -7.58 41.06
C CYS A 850 -42.49 -7.63 42.49
N ARG A 851 -43.18 -8.72 42.85
CA ARG A 851 -43.99 -8.82 44.09
C ARG A 851 -43.18 -8.79 45.39
N GLN A 852 -41.86 -8.98 45.31
CA GLN A 852 -40.95 -8.85 46.45
C GLN A 852 -40.19 -7.53 46.48
N LEU A 853 -40.34 -6.68 45.45
CA LEU A 853 -39.65 -5.40 45.39
C LEU A 853 -40.24 -4.47 46.42
N SER A 854 -39.51 -4.23 47.52
CA SER A 854 -39.87 -3.30 48.59
C SER A 854 -39.26 -1.91 48.35
N GLU A 855 -38.16 -1.83 47.63
CA GLU A 855 -37.46 -0.56 47.41
C GLU A 855 -36.89 -0.41 45.99
N LEU A 856 -37.21 0.72 45.35
CA LEU A 856 -36.58 1.17 44.11
C LEU A 856 -35.97 2.56 44.34
N VAL A 857 -34.64 2.68 44.25
CA VAL A 857 -33.96 3.98 44.37
C VAL A 857 -33.53 4.44 43.00
N ILE A 858 -33.97 5.64 42.61
CA ILE A 858 -33.61 6.28 41.34
C ILE A 858 -32.64 7.41 41.62
N TRP A 859 -31.34 7.15 41.44
CA TRP A 859 -30.29 8.13 41.68
C TRP A 859 -30.39 9.31 40.70
N ARG A 860 -30.06 10.51 41.16
CA ARG A 860 -30.14 11.75 40.37
C ARG A 860 -29.37 11.65 39.06
N ASN A 861 -30.01 12.03 37.96
CA ASN A 861 -29.33 12.04 36.68
C ASN A 861 -28.45 13.29 36.56
N LYS A 862 -27.12 13.13 36.61
CA LYS A 862 -26.15 14.24 36.61
C LYS A 862 -26.36 15.28 35.49
N ASN A 863 -26.95 14.87 34.35
CA ASN A 863 -27.13 15.70 33.17
C ASN A 863 -28.59 16.10 32.88
N TRP A 864 -29.56 15.76 33.75
CA TRP A 864 -30.99 16.07 33.54
C TRP A 864 -31.57 15.54 32.21
N THR A 865 -31.05 14.41 31.73
CA THR A 865 -31.39 13.83 30.42
C THR A 865 -32.25 12.56 30.51
N ARG A 866 -32.57 12.10 31.72
CA ARG A 866 -33.27 10.82 31.90
C ARG A 866 -34.67 10.88 31.29
N LYS A 867 -34.95 9.94 30.39
CA LYS A 867 -36.28 9.65 29.87
C LYS A 867 -36.83 8.43 30.60
N TRP A 868 -38.10 8.46 30.93
CA TRP A 868 -38.81 7.29 31.44
C TRP A 868 -40.07 7.03 30.62
N GLY A 869 -40.50 5.78 30.66
CA GLY A 869 -41.71 5.29 30.04
C GLY A 869 -42.98 5.88 30.64
N LYS A 870 -44.15 5.38 30.22
CA LYS A 870 -45.42 5.64 30.88
C LYS A 870 -45.37 5.06 32.28
N GLN A 871 -45.79 3.81 32.53
CA GLN A 871 -45.88 3.28 33.89
C GLN A 871 -44.68 2.41 34.28
N LEU A 872 -43.78 2.87 35.15
CA LEU A 872 -42.52 2.16 35.49
C LEU A 872 -42.69 0.94 36.41
N TYR A 873 -43.54 1.08 37.43
CA TYR A 873 -43.77 0.11 38.51
C TYR A 873 -45.26 -0.04 38.81
N GLY A 874 -45.63 -1.07 39.57
CA GLY A 874 -46.99 -1.45 39.90
C GLY A 874 -47.09 -2.96 40.14
N GLN A 875 -48.05 -3.41 40.95
CA GLN A 875 -48.16 -4.81 41.41
C GLN A 875 -46.90 -5.31 42.15
N ASN A 876 -46.22 -4.41 42.87
CA ASN A 876 -45.03 -4.70 43.69
C ASN A 876 -45.41 -5.11 45.12
N ALA A 877 -44.44 -5.20 46.04
CA ALA A 877 -44.69 -5.49 47.44
C ALA A 877 -45.69 -4.49 48.06
N LYS A 878 -46.41 -4.94 49.10
CA LYS A 878 -47.44 -4.13 49.78
C LYS A 878 -46.86 -2.82 50.34
N ASP A 879 -45.64 -2.88 50.81
CA ASP A 879 -44.82 -1.82 51.39
C ASP A 879 -43.76 -1.26 50.42
N PHE A 880 -43.98 -1.43 49.11
CA PHE A 880 -43.08 -0.89 48.08
C PHE A 880 -43.03 0.64 48.08
N TYR A 881 -41.80 1.19 48.05
CA TYR A 881 -41.52 2.61 47.87
C TYR A 881 -40.50 2.85 46.74
N CYS A 882 -40.78 3.88 45.94
CA CYS A 882 -39.86 4.40 44.92
C CYS A 882 -39.28 5.74 45.38
N TYR A 883 -37.96 5.84 45.50
CA TYR A 883 -37.25 7.05 45.95
C TYR A 883 -36.61 7.77 44.76
N VAL A 884 -36.92 9.06 44.60
CA VAL A 884 -36.33 9.95 43.59
C VAL A 884 -35.67 11.17 44.27
N PRO A 885 -34.74 11.87 43.61
CA PRO A 885 -34.06 13.01 44.23
C PRO A 885 -35.08 14.12 44.51
N LEU A 886 -35.01 14.75 45.69
CA LEU A 886 -35.95 15.82 46.08
C LEU A 886 -36.04 16.94 45.04
N ARG A 887 -34.90 17.30 44.42
CA ARG A 887 -34.84 18.32 43.36
C ARG A 887 -35.62 17.94 42.09
N GLU A 888 -35.80 16.64 41.83
CA GLU A 888 -36.51 16.10 40.66
C GLU A 888 -37.91 15.57 41.03
N TYR A 889 -38.27 15.56 42.33
CA TYR A 889 -39.48 14.92 42.82
C TYR A 889 -40.75 15.43 42.14
N ASN A 890 -40.90 16.75 41.96
CA ASN A 890 -42.08 17.30 41.29
C ASN A 890 -42.18 16.84 39.83
N THR A 891 -41.05 16.73 39.11
CA THR A 891 -41.02 16.23 37.73
C THR A 891 -41.43 14.76 37.65
N TYR A 892 -40.93 13.90 38.54
CA TYR A 892 -41.40 12.50 38.60
C TYR A 892 -42.85 12.41 39.05
N LYS A 893 -43.27 13.22 40.02
CA LYS A 893 -44.65 13.25 40.52
C LYS A 893 -45.62 13.59 39.39
N GLU A 894 -45.35 14.65 38.63
CA GLU A 894 -46.15 15.02 37.46
C GLU A 894 -46.25 13.86 36.46
N GLY A 895 -45.13 13.19 36.18
CA GLY A 895 -45.12 12.02 35.29
C GLY A 895 -45.91 10.81 35.82
N VAL A 896 -45.93 10.60 37.14
CA VAL A 896 -46.61 9.46 37.79
C VAL A 896 -48.12 9.71 37.99
N LEU A 897 -48.58 10.96 37.98
CA LEU A 897 -50.01 11.30 38.11
C LEU A 897 -50.87 10.70 36.99
N ASP A 898 -50.29 10.50 35.81
CA ASP A 898 -50.96 9.91 34.66
C ASP A 898 -50.98 8.36 34.69
N TRP A 899 -50.43 7.72 35.73
CA TRP A 899 -50.36 6.26 35.81
C TRP A 899 -51.62 5.69 36.43
N GLU A 900 -52.10 4.60 35.84
CA GLU A 900 -53.30 3.91 36.32
C GLU A 900 -52.98 3.00 37.50
N LYS A 901 -53.95 2.85 38.39
CA LYS A 901 -53.88 1.86 39.47
C LYS A 901 -54.11 0.47 38.86
N LEU A 902 -53.09 -0.39 38.90
CA LEU A 902 -53.20 -1.72 38.31
C LEU A 902 -54.11 -2.63 39.13
N GLU A 903 -54.63 -3.69 38.49
CA GLU A 903 -55.50 -4.67 39.12
C GLU A 903 -54.83 -5.27 40.38
N GLY A 904 -55.57 -5.26 41.50
CA GLY A 904 -55.11 -5.75 42.80
C GLY A 904 -54.45 -4.71 43.72
N GLU A 905 -54.19 -3.49 43.25
CA GLU A 905 -53.57 -2.45 44.09
C GLU A 905 -54.59 -1.65 44.91
N THR A 906 -54.24 -1.35 46.16
CA THR A 906 -55.07 -0.52 47.06
C THR A 906 -54.59 0.93 47.14
N ILE A 907 -53.43 1.25 46.58
CA ILE A 907 -52.73 2.54 46.67
C ILE A 907 -52.35 2.99 45.24
N PHE A 908 -52.49 4.28 44.92
CA PHE A 908 -52.12 4.82 43.61
C PHE A 908 -50.59 4.84 43.43
N PRO A 909 -50.06 4.72 42.19
CA PRO A 909 -48.62 4.77 41.95
C PRO A 909 -47.93 6.02 42.55
N VAL A 910 -48.58 7.19 42.46
CA VAL A 910 -48.05 8.46 42.99
C VAL A 910 -47.89 8.47 44.52
N ASP A 911 -48.59 7.60 45.24
CA ASP A 911 -48.49 7.48 46.69
C ASP A 911 -47.33 6.57 47.13
N ARG A 912 -46.77 5.79 46.19
CA ARG A 912 -45.55 5.00 46.38
C ARG A 912 -44.28 5.81 46.06
N LEU A 913 -44.43 6.96 45.39
CA LEU A 913 -43.33 7.88 45.06
C LEU A 913 -42.94 8.73 46.29
N ASN A 914 -41.66 8.66 46.64
CA ASN A 914 -41.03 9.35 47.76
C ASN A 914 -39.78 10.10 47.30
N ALA A 915 -39.34 11.07 48.11
CA ALA A 915 -38.14 11.85 47.83
C ALA A 915 -36.98 11.40 48.71
N TYR A 916 -35.75 11.60 48.25
CA TYR A 916 -34.55 11.50 49.07
C TYR A 916 -33.69 12.76 48.90
N ILE A 917 -32.82 13.04 49.88
CA ILE A 917 -31.91 14.19 49.85
C ILE A 917 -30.49 13.71 49.64
N GLU A 918 -29.86 14.20 48.55
CA GLU A 918 -28.44 14.00 48.30
C GLU A 918 -27.58 14.83 49.26
N LYS A 919 -26.61 14.19 49.90
CA LYS A 919 -25.65 14.88 50.77
C LYS A 919 -24.91 16.05 50.09
N SER A 920 -24.51 15.91 48.82
CA SER A 920 -23.81 16.98 48.06
C SER A 920 -24.67 18.21 47.77
N SER A 921 -25.99 18.10 47.96
CA SER A 921 -26.93 19.20 47.77
C SER A 921 -27.14 20.02 49.05
N ILE A 922 -26.56 19.58 50.17
CA ILE A 922 -26.59 20.22 51.48
C ILE A 922 -25.31 21.06 51.61
N SER A 923 -25.45 22.39 51.50
CA SER A 923 -24.42 23.32 52.00
C SER A 923 -24.65 23.51 53.49
N ASP A 924 -23.58 23.75 54.27
CA ASP A 924 -23.51 23.63 55.75
C ASP A 924 -24.67 24.25 56.55
N ASP A 925 -25.42 25.20 55.99
CA ASP A 925 -26.57 25.84 56.65
C ASP A 925 -27.83 25.92 55.76
N ARG A 926 -28.67 24.86 55.68
CA ARG A 926 -30.03 24.98 55.10
C ARG A 926 -31.11 24.28 55.93
N THR A 927 -32.19 25.01 56.20
CA THR A 927 -33.49 24.48 56.63
C THR A 927 -34.21 23.84 55.43
N ILE A 928 -34.65 22.59 55.56
CA ILE A 928 -35.46 21.89 54.54
C ILE A 928 -36.94 22.07 54.89
N SER A 929 -37.72 22.68 54.00
CA SER A 929 -39.19 22.70 54.09
C SER A 929 -39.77 21.52 53.31
N VAL A 930 -40.61 20.72 53.95
CA VAL A 930 -41.24 19.53 53.38
C VAL A 930 -42.69 19.88 53.03
N ASP A 931 -43.01 20.06 51.76
CA ASP A 931 -44.39 20.21 51.28
C ASP A 931 -45.11 18.85 51.34
N TYR A 932 -45.63 18.51 52.52
CA TYR A 932 -46.45 17.32 52.75
C TYR A 932 -47.82 17.71 53.32
N PRO A 933 -48.93 17.10 52.85
CA PRO A 933 -50.22 17.27 53.50
C PRO A 933 -50.19 16.57 54.87
N VAL A 934 -50.34 17.35 55.95
CA VAL A 934 -50.44 16.85 57.32
C VAL A 934 -51.90 16.92 57.77
N ASP A 935 -52.38 15.91 58.49
CA ASP A 935 -53.72 15.89 59.09
C ASP A 935 -53.85 16.92 60.23
N TRP A 936 -54.67 17.94 60.01
CA TRP A 936 -54.83 19.07 60.91
C TRP A 936 -55.82 18.81 62.06
N LYS A 937 -56.68 17.79 61.98
CA LYS A 937 -57.72 17.54 62.99
C LYS A 937 -57.30 16.55 64.07
N ALA A 938 -56.37 15.64 63.76
CA ALA A 938 -55.77 14.76 64.77
C ALA A 938 -54.71 15.45 65.65
N SER A 939 -54.18 16.61 65.24
CA SER A 939 -52.91 17.12 65.79
C SER A 939 -53.03 18.18 66.89
N GLY A 940 -54.18 18.82 67.11
CA GLY A 940 -54.33 19.88 68.14
C GLY A 940 -53.21 20.95 68.12
N LEU A 941 -52.54 21.11 66.97
CA LEU A 941 -51.28 21.81 66.67
C LEU A 941 -50.07 21.54 67.58
N LYS A 942 -49.03 20.84 67.07
CA LYS A 942 -47.61 21.04 67.46
C LYS A 942 -46.63 20.67 66.32
N ALA A 943 -45.55 21.42 66.17
CA ALA A 943 -44.44 21.17 65.23
C ALA A 943 -43.63 19.91 65.61
N TYR A 944 -42.99 19.24 64.64
CA TYR A 944 -42.15 18.05 64.87
C TYR A 944 -40.69 18.29 64.46
N VAL A 945 -39.74 17.80 65.24
CA VAL A 945 -38.29 17.79 64.98
C VAL A 945 -37.78 16.36 64.92
N VAL A 946 -36.82 16.07 64.04
CA VAL A 946 -36.13 14.76 64.04
C VAL A 946 -35.45 14.59 65.40
N HIS A 947 -35.81 13.53 66.13
CA HIS A 947 -35.30 13.28 67.47
C HIS A 947 -34.40 12.05 67.55
N GLN A 948 -34.37 11.22 66.50
CA GLN A 948 -33.55 10.02 66.47
C GLN A 948 -33.14 9.71 65.04
N PHE A 949 -31.88 9.30 64.87
CA PHE A 949 -31.36 8.73 63.64
C PHE A 949 -30.99 7.27 63.92
N ASP A 950 -31.46 6.35 63.10
CA ASP A 950 -31.06 4.95 63.16
C ASP A 950 -29.97 4.70 62.12
N ASN A 951 -28.75 4.44 62.59
CA ASN A 951 -27.59 4.17 61.74
C ASN A 951 -27.65 2.82 61.01
N SER A 952 -28.44 1.87 61.52
CA SER A 952 -28.63 0.56 60.89
C SER A 952 -29.71 0.60 59.80
N GLU A 953 -30.73 1.43 59.98
CA GLU A 953 -31.85 1.58 59.03
C GLU A 953 -31.71 2.78 58.09
N GLN A 954 -30.73 3.66 58.34
CA GLN A 954 -30.49 4.90 57.57
C GLN A 954 -31.72 5.85 57.55
N MET A 955 -32.46 5.93 58.66
CA MET A 955 -33.71 6.70 58.76
C MET A 955 -33.69 7.75 59.89
N ALA A 956 -34.40 8.86 59.67
CA ALA A 956 -34.61 9.94 60.63
C ALA A 956 -36.06 9.96 61.14
N TYR A 957 -36.27 9.82 62.46
CA TYR A 957 -37.59 9.81 63.11
C TYR A 957 -37.93 11.16 63.74
N THR A 958 -39.18 11.63 63.61
CA THR A 958 -39.62 12.96 64.07
C THR A 958 -40.53 12.91 65.31
N LYS A 959 -40.39 13.88 66.24
CA LYS A 959 -41.15 14.02 67.50
C LYS A 959 -41.64 15.46 67.72
N GLN A 960 -42.77 15.59 68.39
CA GLN A 960 -43.54 16.80 68.67
C GLN A 960 -42.85 17.79 69.65
N VAL A 961 -42.92 19.11 69.41
CA VAL A 961 -42.28 20.20 70.21
C VAL A 961 -43.20 20.72 71.33
N ALA A 962 -42.85 20.53 72.62
CA ALA A 962 -43.28 21.34 73.78
C ALA A 962 -42.48 21.05 75.09
N SER A 963 -42.12 22.15 75.82
CA SER A 963 -41.60 22.37 77.21
C SER A 963 -40.23 21.80 77.67
N THR A 964 -39.20 22.68 77.58
CA THR A 964 -37.88 22.82 78.29
C THR A 964 -36.90 21.62 78.52
N PRO A 965 -35.56 21.85 78.53
CA PRO A 965 -34.74 22.81 77.79
C PRO A 965 -33.63 22.15 76.92
N ALA A 966 -33.05 22.98 76.05
CA ALA A 966 -31.86 22.82 75.18
C ALA A 966 -32.17 22.59 73.70
N GLY A 967 -32.02 23.70 72.94
CA GLY A 967 -31.98 23.74 71.49
C GLY A 967 -30.93 22.80 70.90
N THR A 968 -30.94 22.49 69.61
CA THR A 968 -31.03 23.43 68.48
C THR A 968 -31.44 22.63 67.23
N GLY A 969 -31.73 23.33 66.12
CA GLY A 969 -32.13 22.72 64.85
C GLY A 969 -31.17 21.68 64.28
N LEU A 970 -31.61 21.00 63.22
CA LEU A 970 -30.85 19.93 62.57
C LEU A 970 -29.62 20.50 61.84
N LEU A 971 -28.48 20.54 62.54
CA LEU A 971 -27.16 20.64 61.94
C LEU A 971 -26.62 19.21 61.81
N LEU A 972 -26.49 18.69 60.59
CA LEU A 972 -25.86 17.38 60.34
C LEU A 972 -24.33 17.57 60.33
N LYS A 973 -23.71 17.64 61.51
CA LYS A 973 -22.25 17.70 61.64
C LYS A 973 -21.68 16.27 61.79
N ASP A 974 -20.61 15.98 61.03
CA ASP A 974 -19.82 14.74 61.04
C ASP A 974 -20.50 13.46 60.49
N PHE A 975 -21.31 13.60 59.43
CA PHE A 975 -21.81 12.43 58.70
C PHE A 975 -20.72 11.94 57.73
N ASP A 976 -20.12 10.76 57.95
CA ASP A 976 -19.05 10.22 57.10
C ASP A 976 -19.57 9.11 56.14
N ASN A 977 -19.06 9.14 54.91
CA ASN A 977 -19.40 8.31 53.74
C ASN A 977 -20.85 8.41 53.20
N LYS A 978 -21.02 8.20 51.88
CA LYS A 978 -22.23 8.47 51.08
C LYS A 978 -23.51 7.87 51.68
N LEU A 979 -24.34 8.67 52.35
CA LEU A 979 -25.67 8.27 52.76
C LEU A 979 -26.71 9.30 52.31
N ASP A 980 -27.80 8.81 51.72
CA ASP A 980 -29.00 9.57 51.39
C ASP A 980 -29.98 9.56 52.56
N ILE A 981 -30.65 10.68 52.81
CA ILE A 981 -31.78 10.71 53.74
C ILE A 981 -33.07 10.44 52.95
N LYS A 982 -33.65 9.25 53.15
CA LYS A 982 -34.94 8.85 52.57
C LYS A 982 -36.08 9.55 53.33
N LEU A 983 -36.96 10.25 52.61
CA LEU A 983 -38.14 10.92 53.17
C LEU A 983 -39.37 10.05 52.90
N LYS A 984 -40.07 9.59 53.93
CA LYS A 984 -41.23 8.67 53.81
C LYS A 984 -42.55 9.38 54.14
N ARG A 985 -43.63 9.10 53.39
CA ARG A 985 -44.99 9.53 53.76
C ARG A 985 -45.42 8.94 55.10
N PRO A 986 -46.08 9.71 56.00
CA PRO A 986 -46.87 9.15 57.09
C PRO A 986 -47.99 8.25 56.52
N SER A 987 -48.29 7.14 57.20
CA SER A 987 -49.12 6.03 56.69
C SER A 987 -50.64 6.30 56.57
N THR A 988 -51.12 7.54 56.75
CA THR A 988 -52.55 7.89 56.73
C THR A 988 -52.81 9.20 55.98
N THR A 989 -53.57 9.15 54.88
CA THR A 989 -53.94 10.32 54.06
C THR A 989 -55.38 10.80 54.39
N PRO A 990 -55.62 12.09 54.71
CA PRO A 990 -56.97 12.64 54.87
C PRO A 990 -57.60 13.11 53.54
N SER A 991 -58.94 13.15 53.50
CA SER A 991 -59.75 13.29 52.28
C SER A 991 -60.02 14.71 51.74
N THR A 992 -59.48 15.78 52.32
CA THR A 992 -59.60 17.16 51.76
C THR A 992 -58.58 18.13 52.43
N PRO A 993 -57.92 19.05 51.70
CA PRO A 993 -56.94 19.96 52.29
C PRO A 993 -57.56 21.31 52.74
N THR A 994 -57.21 21.78 53.93
CA THR A 994 -57.56 23.14 54.42
C THR A 994 -56.33 23.82 55.01
N ASN A 995 -55.78 24.78 54.25
CA ASN A 995 -54.70 25.73 54.57
C ASN A 995 -53.26 25.17 54.64
N LEU A 996 -52.29 25.90 54.07
CA LEU A 996 -50.87 25.53 53.96
C LEU A 996 -49.96 26.66 54.45
N LEU A 997 -48.91 26.33 55.22
CA LEU A 997 -47.79 27.23 55.55
C LEU A 997 -46.61 26.87 54.65
N VAL A 998 -46.22 27.80 53.78
CA VAL A 998 -45.21 27.54 52.73
C VAL A 998 -44.00 28.42 52.99
N GLY A 999 -42.80 27.82 53.12
CA GLY A 999 -41.53 28.53 53.24
C GLY A 999 -40.74 28.44 51.93
N THR A 1000 -40.25 29.58 51.40
CA THR A 1000 -39.58 29.59 50.08
C THR A 1000 -38.33 30.47 50.02
N PRO A 1001 -37.41 30.21 49.08
CA PRO A 1001 -36.43 31.18 48.64
C PRO A 1001 -37.06 32.05 47.52
N ARG A 1002 -37.77 33.10 47.93
CA ARG A 1002 -38.18 34.25 47.09
C ARG A 1002 -39.22 33.97 46.00
N GLU A 1003 -40.38 33.46 46.39
CA GLU A 1003 -41.53 33.28 45.49
C GLU A 1003 -42.36 34.57 45.34
N ARG A 1004 -42.96 34.80 44.15
CA ARG A 1004 -43.90 35.90 43.89
C ARG A 1004 -45.26 35.58 44.48
N VAL A 1005 -45.69 36.35 45.48
CA VAL A 1005 -47.00 36.24 46.10
C VAL A 1005 -48.01 37.08 45.30
N ASP A 1006 -48.93 36.40 44.59
CA ASP A 1006 -49.91 37.06 43.72
C ASP A 1006 -51.26 37.24 44.42
N VAL A 1007 -51.62 38.49 44.76
CA VAL A 1007 -52.83 38.81 45.54
C VAL A 1007 -54.12 38.74 44.73
N TYR A 1008 -54.06 38.68 43.39
CA TYR A 1008 -55.25 38.60 42.53
C TYR A 1008 -55.72 37.16 42.25
N ARG A 1009 -54.89 36.15 42.52
CA ARG A 1009 -55.22 34.72 42.35
C ARG A 1009 -55.64 34.08 43.68
N GLN A 1010 -56.69 34.62 44.31
CA GLN A 1010 -57.59 34.11 45.37
C GLN A 1010 -57.09 33.09 46.45
N SER A 1011 -55.80 32.80 46.61
CA SER A 1011 -55.36 31.68 47.44
C SER A 1011 -54.28 32.02 48.47
N VAL A 1012 -53.65 33.19 48.45
CA VAL A 1012 -52.74 33.60 49.54
C VAL A 1012 -53.43 34.57 50.49
N GLY A 1013 -53.40 34.25 51.79
CA GLY A 1013 -54.05 35.03 52.84
C GLY A 1013 -53.13 36.06 53.49
N TYR A 1014 -51.91 35.67 53.88
CA TYR A 1014 -50.98 36.51 54.63
C TYR A 1014 -49.49 36.15 54.39
N VAL A 1015 -48.60 37.15 54.35
CA VAL A 1015 -47.14 37.02 54.22
C VAL A 1015 -46.47 37.43 55.53
N PHE A 1016 -45.43 36.72 55.95
CA PHE A 1016 -44.70 37.04 57.18
C PHE A 1016 -43.68 38.15 56.96
N ASP A 1017 -43.80 39.26 57.71
CA ASP A 1017 -42.76 40.28 57.81
C ASP A 1017 -41.74 39.82 58.86
N SER A 1018 -40.55 39.42 58.39
CA SER A 1018 -39.48 38.91 59.24
C SER A 1018 -38.89 39.97 60.20
N ARG A 1019 -39.01 41.26 59.87
CA ARG A 1019 -38.43 42.39 60.61
C ARG A 1019 -39.37 42.89 61.68
N LYS A 1020 -40.67 42.89 61.40
CA LYS A 1020 -41.71 43.33 62.35
C LYS A 1020 -42.42 42.18 63.06
N LYS A 1021 -42.10 40.93 62.70
CA LYS A 1021 -42.55 39.68 63.34
C LYS A 1021 -44.08 39.49 63.36
N PHE A 1022 -44.80 39.91 62.32
CA PHE A 1022 -46.22 39.61 62.15
C PHE A 1022 -46.57 39.17 60.72
N PHE A 1023 -47.70 38.50 60.57
CA PHE A 1023 -48.28 38.18 59.27
C PHE A 1023 -49.16 39.34 58.80
N TYR A 1024 -48.90 39.84 57.60
CA TYR A 1024 -49.69 40.91 56.99
C TYR A 1024 -50.29 40.45 55.68
N ARG A 1025 -51.43 41.04 55.31
CA ARG A 1025 -52.03 40.79 54.01
C ARG A 1025 -51.44 41.76 52.99
N PRO A 1026 -50.64 41.30 52.01
CA PRO A 1026 -50.12 42.18 50.97
C PRO A 1026 -51.26 42.83 50.18
N ARG A 1027 -51.11 44.11 49.81
CA ARG A 1027 -52.12 44.86 49.04
C ARG A 1027 -51.88 44.84 47.53
N ILE A 1028 -50.65 44.54 47.11
CA ILE A 1028 -50.22 44.37 45.72
C ILE A 1028 -49.34 43.11 45.64
N SER A 1029 -49.23 42.50 44.46
CA SER A 1029 -48.44 41.28 44.30
C SER A 1029 -46.95 41.59 44.45
N GLU A 1030 -46.29 40.94 45.40
CA GLU A 1030 -44.88 41.19 45.74
C GLU A 1030 -44.08 39.90 45.91
N TYR A 1031 -42.75 39.99 45.86
CA TYR A 1031 -41.90 38.83 46.15
C TYR A 1031 -41.70 38.72 47.66
N SER A 1032 -41.94 37.53 48.19
CA SER A 1032 -41.58 37.19 49.56
C SER A 1032 -40.07 37.37 49.78
N GLU A 1033 -39.67 37.81 50.97
CA GLU A 1033 -38.24 37.86 51.33
C GLU A 1033 -37.66 36.45 51.28
N VAL A 1034 -36.38 36.33 50.92
CA VAL A 1034 -35.68 35.03 50.95
C VAL A 1034 -35.76 34.49 52.38
N TYR A 1035 -36.23 33.24 52.56
CA TYR A 1035 -36.43 32.59 53.86
C TYR A 1035 -37.64 33.06 54.68
N SER A 1036 -38.59 33.77 54.07
CA SER A 1036 -39.89 34.08 54.69
C SER A 1036 -40.95 33.01 54.40
N ALA A 1037 -42.01 32.98 55.22
CA ALA A 1037 -43.14 32.08 55.07
C ALA A 1037 -44.41 32.85 54.69
N TYR A 1038 -45.33 32.22 53.96
CA TYR A 1038 -46.66 32.75 53.72
C TYR A 1038 -47.74 31.70 54.00
N LEU A 1039 -48.92 32.19 54.40
CA LEU A 1039 -50.09 31.39 54.73
C LEU A 1039 -51.07 31.40 53.56
N LYS A 1040 -51.31 30.22 52.98
CA LYS A 1040 -52.24 29.99 51.88
C LYS A 1040 -53.59 29.56 52.47
N LEU A 1041 -54.65 30.37 52.28
CA LEU A 1041 -55.98 30.13 52.84
C LEU A 1041 -56.98 29.75 51.74
N SER A 1042 -57.80 28.73 51.97
CA SER A 1042 -58.98 28.43 51.12
C SER A 1042 -60.20 29.21 51.61
N SER A 1043 -60.92 29.87 50.70
CA SER A 1043 -61.98 30.86 50.95
C SER A 1043 -63.12 30.41 51.89
N PHE A 1044 -63.39 31.16 52.96
CA PHE A 1044 -64.63 31.92 53.24
C PHE A 1044 -64.48 32.67 54.60
N GLN A 1045 -64.93 33.93 54.64
CA GLN A 1045 -64.99 34.86 55.78
C GLN A 1045 -63.68 35.36 56.43
N ALA A 1046 -63.13 36.46 55.92
CA ALA A 1046 -62.40 37.45 56.73
C ALA A 1046 -62.40 38.81 56.03
N GLY A 1047 -63.54 39.49 56.08
CA GLY A 1047 -63.75 40.81 55.47
C GLY A 1047 -63.35 42.01 56.33
N SER A 1048 -62.60 41.89 57.44
CA SER A 1048 -62.36 43.05 58.32
C SER A 1048 -61.11 43.03 59.22
N VAL A 1049 -60.00 42.39 58.83
CA VAL A 1049 -58.76 42.50 59.62
C VAL A 1049 -57.53 42.66 58.72
N THR A 1050 -56.85 43.81 58.82
CA THR A 1050 -55.66 44.14 58.01
C THR A 1050 -54.34 43.65 58.61
N HIS A 1051 -54.32 43.29 59.90
CA HIS A 1051 -53.17 42.79 60.65
C HIS A 1051 -53.62 41.77 61.71
N ILE A 1052 -52.87 40.70 61.94
CA ILE A 1052 -53.08 39.78 63.08
C ILE A 1052 -51.91 40.01 64.05
N ASN A 1053 -52.20 40.60 65.22
CA ASN A 1053 -51.22 40.84 66.30
C ASN A 1053 -51.26 39.71 67.35
N ILE A 1054 -50.13 39.45 68.01
CA ILE A 1054 -49.97 38.51 69.12
C ILE A 1054 -49.76 39.35 70.41
N ASP A 1055 -50.46 39.02 71.50
CA ASP A 1055 -50.62 39.84 72.73
C ASP A 1055 -49.50 39.66 73.79
N LEU A 1056 -49.21 40.69 74.60
CA LEU A 1056 -48.04 40.84 75.50
C LEU A 1056 -48.34 41.72 76.77
N TYR A 1057 -48.04 41.21 77.99
CA TYR A 1057 -47.78 41.88 79.31
C TYR A 1057 -48.76 41.80 80.53
N SER A 1058 -48.21 41.35 81.70
CA SER A 1058 -48.30 41.94 83.08
C SER A 1058 -47.25 41.28 84.04
N GLN A 1059 -46.07 41.82 84.38
CA GLN A 1059 -45.63 42.87 85.35
C GLN A 1059 -44.93 42.37 86.68
N ILE A 1060 -43.63 42.76 86.86
CA ILE A 1060 -42.89 43.25 88.09
C ILE A 1060 -42.36 42.18 89.10
N THR A 1061 -41.12 42.14 89.68
CA THR A 1061 -39.81 42.88 89.66
C THR A 1061 -38.71 41.99 90.30
N GLY A 1062 -37.46 42.04 89.80
CA GLY A 1062 -36.25 41.51 90.49
C GLY A 1062 -35.17 40.94 89.55
N ASP A 1063 -34.18 41.75 89.16
CA ASP A 1063 -33.02 41.41 88.30
C ASP A 1063 -32.08 40.38 88.95
N ILE A 1064 -31.84 39.24 88.29
CA ILE A 1064 -31.01 38.12 88.81
C ILE A 1064 -29.73 37.87 87.98
N ASN A 1065 -29.53 38.47 86.81
CA ASN A 1065 -28.32 38.19 86.00
C ASN A 1065 -27.57 39.40 85.42
N GLY A 1066 -28.06 40.65 85.56
CA GLY A 1066 -27.22 41.85 85.44
C GLY A 1066 -26.38 42.02 84.17
N ASP A 1067 -26.90 41.65 82.99
CA ASP A 1067 -26.18 41.77 81.71
C ASP A 1067 -26.70 42.88 80.77
N GLY A 1068 -27.79 43.58 81.12
CA GLY A 1068 -28.19 44.81 80.42
C GLY A 1068 -28.75 44.62 79.00
N GLU A 1069 -29.19 43.42 78.61
CA GLU A 1069 -29.96 43.16 77.38
C GLU A 1069 -31.34 42.55 77.68
N VAL A 1070 -32.35 42.84 76.84
CA VAL A 1070 -33.70 42.23 76.92
C VAL A 1070 -33.81 41.13 75.85
N ASN A 1071 -34.02 39.87 76.26
CA ASN A 1071 -34.09 38.69 75.39
C ASN A 1071 -35.44 37.94 75.48
N VAL A 1072 -35.78 37.18 74.43
CA VAL A 1072 -37.10 36.56 74.13
C VAL A 1072 -37.53 35.44 75.11
N SER A 1073 -36.86 35.28 76.25
CA SER A 1073 -37.41 34.54 77.39
C SER A 1073 -38.37 35.39 78.24
N ASP A 1074 -38.46 36.70 77.99
CA ASP A 1074 -39.28 37.65 78.75
C ASP A 1074 -40.51 38.20 77.98
N VAL A 1075 -41.01 37.42 77.00
CA VAL A 1075 -42.21 37.70 76.17
C VAL A 1075 -43.18 36.52 76.23
#